data_AF-A0A1Q3HIC6-F1
#
_entry.id   AF-A0A1Q3HIC6-F1
#
_cell.length_a   1.000
_cell.length_b   1.000
_cell.length_c   1.000
_cell.angle_alpha   90.00
_cell.angle_beta   90.00
_cell.angle_gamma   90.00
#
_symmetry.space_group_name_H-M   'P 1'
#
loop_
_entity.id
_entity.type
_entity.pdbx_description
1 polymer ?
#
loop_
_entity_poly.entity_id
_entity_poly.type
_entity_poly.pdbx_seq_one_letter_code
_entity_poly.pdbx_strand_id
1 'polypeptide(L)'
;MLTACFFSGCAPEAQPLPSAPVEASAQAPFDVQKVMEQVHFAFRPEGKSWRGGHGTYEVRAEAGGLSITPYHYPRTLSEEHLERRREGLEAAHVEGAPVRLGAARVSRGDVVLSGPEGVGRVEATGTLSLVRGEVVELLRNGADGVEQSWRFERRPEGTEALEVRVPVEAGRFLGETAGGLHFADGSSGLGVRYGHGTWVDARGERTSVPARFERDAIVLRVPAPVVEDSAYPAVLDPIVSPEFGLDTPVTGYADNSQESPSVAHDGTNYLVVWKDARHGGRTDIYGARVSGAGVVLDPIGLPISKTGDAKYEPAVAHDGTNFLVVWSSNMSYSLDIQGTRVSGAGVVLDPGGISISSAFNNQRKPAVAHDGTNFLVVWQDLRNGAHDIYGARVDGTGTVLDTSGIPISTATNEQLEPAVAHNGTNFLVVWQDSRSGVFDIYGTRVSGAGSVLNTNGILISVAVNAQERPEVAYNGSDFVVVWEDSRNGNADIYGARVSATGVVRNPSGIPISVNANPQRYPRVARVGTECMVVWHDNQTAYIYGARVSNTGAVLNPSDLLIASHFAYNESLALASDGTNLLVAWGGYYASGGHATEVQATRVTGLGVPLDNPALALSQSGNGQNTPVVAHDGTNFLVVWHDTRNPRGDIYGARVSETGVVLDPSGIRISSSSSNSPTSPAVSHDGTNFLVVWADYQSGYGIHGARVSSAGSVLDTPPLAISTSSSGQFRPEVAHDGTNFLVVWHDFRQGHGDIYGARVNGTSGSVLDPSGIAISAATDNQLYPQVAHNGTNFLVVWHDTRNNASGDIYGARVSSAGVLLDTSGIAISAGSSAEYNPAVTHNGMHFLVVWEDWRSGPVDIYGARLDSTGAVLDTSGILISHGTSQALRREHPTAVYDGDTFVVAWQDYRAGTGLSDIYGARVDATGVLVDTLGFAIAAGPDAESAPVLVSMGGQSSLAVYVSSQFTAGTNSERVQARLVQMP
;
A
#
# COMPACT_ATOMS: atom_id res chain seq x y z
N MET A 1 54.18 -3.57 -60.44
CA MET A 1 54.85 -2.88 -59.32
C MET A 1 53.86 -1.90 -58.71
N LEU A 2 53.91 -1.71 -57.39
CA LEU A 2 53.54 -0.48 -56.64
C LEU A 2 52.12 0.14 -56.74
N THR A 3 51.42 0.06 -55.59
CA THR A 3 50.60 1.08 -54.89
C THR A 3 49.17 1.53 -55.32
N ALA A 4 48.31 1.51 -54.29
CA ALA A 4 47.37 2.57 -53.85
C ALA A 4 45.93 2.70 -54.42
N CYS A 5 44.98 2.18 -53.62
CA CYS A 5 43.88 2.91 -52.96
C CYS A 5 42.74 3.66 -53.72
N PHE A 6 41.54 3.09 -53.54
CA PHE A 6 40.28 3.72 -53.05
C PHE A 6 39.18 4.27 -53.99
N PHE A 7 37.94 3.95 -53.55
CA PHE A 7 36.60 4.52 -53.79
C PHE A 7 35.72 4.16 -55.02
N SER A 8 34.51 3.70 -54.66
CA SER A 8 33.22 3.72 -55.39
C SER A 8 32.98 2.74 -56.55
N GLY A 9 31.73 2.25 -56.68
CA GLY A 9 31.24 1.58 -57.90
C GLY A 9 30.43 0.28 -57.70
N CYS A 10 29.12 0.36 -57.94
CA CYS A 10 28.11 -0.70 -57.87
C CYS A 10 28.35 -1.98 -58.72
N ALA A 11 27.74 -3.10 -58.29
CA ALA A 11 27.40 -4.28 -59.11
C ALA A 11 26.08 -4.92 -58.60
N PRO A 12 25.32 -5.71 -59.40
CA PRO A 12 23.86 -5.57 -59.42
C PRO A 12 23.00 -6.76 -58.93
N GLU A 13 21.69 -6.68 -59.21
CA GLU A 13 20.54 -7.43 -58.71
C GLU A 13 20.52 -8.96 -58.92
N ALA A 14 19.70 -9.63 -58.09
CA ALA A 14 19.11 -10.94 -58.35
C ALA A 14 17.56 -10.85 -58.26
N GLN A 15 16.85 -11.71 -59.00
CA GLN A 15 15.39 -11.58 -59.20
C GLN A 15 14.55 -12.01 -57.97
N PRO A 16 13.38 -11.37 -57.73
CA PRO A 16 12.45 -11.77 -56.68
C PRO A 16 11.66 -13.05 -57.04
N LEU A 17 11.32 -13.82 -56.00
CA LEU A 17 10.46 -15.01 -56.11
C LEU A 17 8.95 -14.64 -56.07
N PRO A 18 8.03 -15.53 -56.50
CA PRO A 18 6.61 -15.23 -56.58
C PRO A 18 5.97 -14.98 -55.20
N SER A 19 5.12 -13.96 -55.13
CA SER A 19 4.28 -13.67 -53.96
C SER A 19 3.19 -14.73 -53.76
N ALA A 20 3.02 -15.21 -52.53
CA ALA A 20 1.88 -16.02 -52.12
C ALA A 20 0.54 -15.26 -52.30
N PRO A 21 -0.61 -15.95 -52.48
CA PRO A 21 -1.90 -15.29 -52.60
C PRO A 21 -2.26 -14.56 -51.31
N VAL A 22 -2.78 -13.33 -51.43
CA VAL A 22 -3.28 -12.56 -50.29
C VAL A 22 -4.64 -13.10 -49.89
N GLU A 23 -4.74 -13.74 -48.73
CA GLU A 23 -6.02 -13.96 -48.07
C GLU A 23 -6.57 -12.62 -47.59
N ALA A 24 -7.69 -12.17 -48.17
CA ALA A 24 -8.39 -11.00 -47.68
C ALA A 24 -9.07 -11.36 -46.34
N SER A 25 -8.61 -10.74 -45.26
CA SER A 25 -9.14 -10.97 -43.92
C SER A 25 -10.62 -10.54 -43.83
N ALA A 26 -11.52 -11.52 -43.91
CA ALA A 26 -12.95 -11.29 -43.70
C ALA A 26 -13.20 -11.00 -42.22
N GLN A 27 -13.21 -9.71 -41.86
CA GLN A 27 -13.53 -9.24 -40.52
C GLN A 27 -14.95 -9.71 -40.15
N ALA A 28 -15.10 -10.35 -38.98
CA ALA A 28 -16.40 -10.87 -38.55
C ALA A 28 -17.42 -9.72 -38.40
N PRO A 29 -18.66 -9.86 -38.92
CA PRO A 29 -19.58 -8.73 -39.06
C PRO A 29 -20.24 -8.26 -37.75
N PHE A 30 -19.93 -8.87 -36.61
CA PHE A 30 -20.37 -8.42 -35.29
C PHE A 30 -19.41 -8.88 -34.18
N ASP A 31 -19.47 -8.18 -33.06
CA ASP A 31 -18.73 -8.46 -31.83
C ASP A 31 -19.44 -9.58 -31.05
N VAL A 32 -18.83 -10.77 -31.01
CA VAL A 32 -19.41 -11.95 -30.34
C VAL A 32 -19.46 -11.77 -28.82
N GLN A 33 -18.49 -11.04 -28.23
CA GLN A 33 -18.45 -10.82 -26.78
C GLN A 33 -19.62 -9.94 -26.35
N LYS A 34 -19.85 -8.80 -27.03
CA LYS A 34 -21.01 -7.94 -26.75
C LYS A 34 -22.34 -8.65 -26.91
N VAL A 35 -22.47 -9.55 -27.88
CA VAL A 35 -23.69 -10.38 -28.04
C VAL A 35 -23.85 -11.35 -26.87
N MET A 36 -22.78 -11.95 -26.36
CA MET A 36 -22.82 -12.85 -25.20
C MET A 36 -23.14 -12.09 -23.91
N GLU A 37 -22.55 -10.92 -23.68
CA GLU A 37 -22.86 -10.02 -22.55
C GLU A 37 -24.33 -9.57 -22.57
N GLN A 38 -24.82 -9.12 -23.74
CA GLN A 38 -26.21 -8.74 -23.95
C GLN A 38 -27.18 -9.91 -23.70
N VAL A 39 -26.82 -11.13 -24.13
CA VAL A 39 -27.62 -12.34 -23.88
C VAL A 39 -27.55 -12.80 -22.43
N HIS A 40 -26.44 -12.56 -21.72
CA HIS A 40 -26.25 -12.89 -20.31
C HIS A 40 -27.14 -12.03 -19.40
N PHE A 41 -27.00 -10.70 -19.53
CA PHE A 41 -27.70 -9.72 -18.68
C PHE A 41 -29.16 -9.44 -19.09
N ALA A 42 -29.63 -9.93 -20.25
CA ALA A 42 -31.01 -9.74 -20.68
C ALA A 42 -32.04 -10.26 -19.65
N PHE A 43 -33.04 -9.42 -19.35
CA PHE A 43 -34.25 -9.85 -18.66
C PHE A 43 -35.00 -10.89 -19.51
N ARG A 44 -35.57 -11.90 -18.85
CA ARG A 44 -36.30 -13.01 -19.50
C ARG A 44 -37.74 -13.05 -18.96
N PRO A 45 -38.78 -13.08 -19.80
CA PRO A 45 -40.16 -13.10 -19.33
C PRO A 45 -40.50 -14.44 -18.65
N GLU A 46 -41.04 -14.37 -17.44
CA GLU A 46 -41.44 -15.50 -16.61
C GLU A 46 -42.89 -15.30 -16.13
N GLY A 47 -43.85 -15.79 -16.91
CA GLY A 47 -45.28 -15.67 -16.63
C GLY A 47 -45.80 -14.24 -16.73
N LYS A 48 -46.02 -13.60 -15.56
CA LYS A 48 -46.39 -12.17 -15.42
C LYS A 48 -45.23 -11.29 -14.94
N SER A 49 -44.07 -11.89 -14.67
CA SER A 49 -42.88 -11.25 -14.15
C SER A 49 -41.74 -11.35 -15.16
N TRP A 50 -40.61 -10.72 -14.85
CA TRP A 50 -39.37 -10.83 -15.63
C TRP A 50 -38.23 -11.17 -14.68
N ARG A 51 -37.49 -12.24 -15.00
CA ARG A 51 -36.32 -12.69 -14.25
C ARG A 51 -35.06 -12.17 -14.93
N GLY A 52 -34.22 -11.48 -14.16
CA GLY A 52 -32.87 -11.04 -14.49
C GLY A 52 -31.91 -11.46 -13.38
N GLY A 53 -30.64 -11.10 -13.51
CA GLY A 53 -29.64 -11.42 -12.50
C GLY A 53 -28.22 -11.50 -13.04
N HIS A 54 -27.32 -11.91 -12.16
CA HIS A 54 -25.91 -12.19 -12.37
C HIS A 54 -25.48 -13.35 -11.44
N GLY A 55 -24.20 -13.75 -11.42
CA GLY A 55 -23.70 -14.74 -10.46
C GLY A 55 -23.80 -14.33 -8.98
N THR A 56 -24.09 -13.04 -8.70
CA THR A 56 -24.15 -12.45 -7.36
C THR A 56 -25.57 -12.11 -6.88
N TYR A 57 -26.58 -12.16 -7.77
CA TYR A 57 -27.98 -11.86 -7.42
C TYR A 57 -28.99 -12.37 -8.46
N GLU A 58 -30.22 -12.60 -8.00
CA GLU A 58 -31.41 -12.65 -8.85
C GLU A 58 -32.22 -11.35 -8.71
N VAL A 59 -32.82 -10.88 -9.80
CA VAL A 59 -33.88 -9.88 -9.75
C VAL A 59 -35.15 -10.40 -10.40
N ARG A 60 -36.28 -10.25 -9.70
CA ARG A 60 -37.63 -10.49 -10.20
C ARG A 60 -38.38 -9.18 -10.26
N ALA A 61 -38.60 -8.68 -11.47
CA ALA A 61 -39.41 -7.49 -11.72
C ALA A 61 -40.86 -7.89 -12.08
N GLU A 62 -41.83 -7.09 -11.65
CA GLU A 62 -43.23 -7.23 -12.03
C GLU A 62 -43.91 -5.86 -12.17
N ALA A 63 -45.16 -5.82 -12.62
CA ALA A 63 -45.87 -4.56 -12.82
C ALA A 63 -45.96 -3.70 -11.54
N GLY A 64 -46.00 -4.33 -10.37
CA GLY A 64 -46.12 -3.69 -9.05
C GLY A 64 -44.79 -3.33 -8.36
N GLY A 65 -43.62 -3.69 -8.90
CA GLY A 65 -42.33 -3.47 -8.20
C GLY A 65 -41.20 -4.38 -8.70
N LEU A 66 -40.12 -4.47 -7.93
CA LEU A 66 -39.05 -5.43 -8.16
C LEU A 66 -38.46 -5.98 -6.84
N SER A 67 -38.07 -7.25 -6.88
CA SER A 67 -37.48 -7.98 -5.76
C SER A 67 -36.05 -8.38 -6.13
N ILE A 68 -35.07 -7.99 -5.31
CA ILE A 68 -33.67 -8.39 -5.47
C ILE A 68 -33.32 -9.42 -4.40
N THR A 69 -32.80 -10.57 -4.82
CA THR A 69 -32.31 -11.64 -3.94
C THR A 69 -30.79 -11.74 -4.07
N PRO A 70 -29.99 -11.24 -3.12
CA PRO A 70 -28.54 -11.39 -3.15
C PRO A 70 -28.12 -12.83 -2.85
N TYR A 71 -27.06 -13.30 -3.51
CA TYR A 71 -26.62 -14.70 -3.47
C TYR A 71 -25.16 -14.86 -3.05
N HIS A 72 -24.90 -15.79 -2.13
CA HIS A 72 -23.54 -16.18 -1.73
C HIS A 72 -23.35 -17.70 -1.81
N TYR A 73 -22.20 -18.19 -2.28
CA TYR A 73 -21.94 -19.62 -2.37
C TYR A 73 -21.20 -20.14 -1.13
N PRO A 74 -21.78 -21.09 -0.36
CA PRO A 74 -21.18 -21.57 0.88
C PRO A 74 -19.94 -22.44 0.59
N ARG A 75 -18.91 -22.30 1.44
CA ARG A 75 -17.57 -22.87 1.19
C ARG A 75 -17.47 -24.38 1.40
N THR A 76 -18.28 -24.95 2.30
CA THR A 76 -18.25 -26.39 2.60
C THR A 76 -19.30 -27.15 1.78
N LEU A 77 -18.84 -27.83 0.73
CA LEU A 77 -19.60 -28.88 0.08
C LEU A 77 -19.56 -30.14 0.95
N SER A 78 -20.71 -30.75 1.23
CA SER A 78 -20.74 -32.14 1.71
C SER A 78 -20.34 -33.08 0.57
N GLU A 79 -19.98 -34.33 0.85
CA GLU A 79 -19.79 -35.35 -0.21
C GLU A 79 -21.06 -35.48 -1.08
N GLU A 80 -22.26 -35.35 -0.50
CA GLU A 80 -23.51 -35.33 -1.25
C GLU A 80 -23.61 -34.14 -2.23
N HIS A 81 -23.00 -32.99 -1.91
CA HIS A 81 -22.91 -31.84 -2.80
C HIS A 81 -21.80 -32.02 -3.86
N LEU A 82 -20.72 -32.74 -3.54
CA LEU A 82 -19.66 -33.11 -4.49
C LEU A 82 -20.18 -34.12 -5.54
N GLU A 83 -20.95 -35.12 -5.11
CA GLU A 83 -21.64 -36.08 -6.00
C GLU A 83 -22.55 -35.35 -7.01
N ARG A 84 -23.46 -34.48 -6.52
CA ARG A 84 -24.38 -33.72 -7.38
C ARG A 84 -23.66 -32.81 -8.38
N ARG A 85 -22.51 -32.23 -8.00
CA ARG A 85 -21.67 -31.44 -8.90
C ARG A 85 -20.97 -32.31 -9.97
N ARG A 86 -20.57 -33.54 -9.64
CA ARG A 86 -20.07 -34.54 -10.61
C ARG A 86 -21.16 -34.99 -11.60
N GLU A 87 -22.42 -34.97 -11.18
CA GLU A 87 -23.59 -35.28 -12.03
C GLU A 87 -24.08 -34.09 -12.88
N GLY A 88 -23.48 -32.90 -12.73
CA GLY A 88 -23.80 -31.72 -13.55
C GLY A 88 -25.05 -30.94 -13.12
N LEU A 89 -25.47 -31.07 -11.87
CA LEU A 89 -26.56 -30.28 -11.29
C LEU A 89 -26.02 -29.00 -10.63
N GLU A 90 -26.80 -27.91 -10.68
CA GLU A 90 -26.40 -26.60 -10.13
C GLU A 90 -26.13 -26.68 -8.62
N ALA A 91 -25.10 -25.97 -8.16
CA ALA A 91 -24.68 -25.98 -6.76
C ALA A 91 -25.59 -25.08 -5.90
N ALA A 92 -26.03 -25.59 -4.75
CA ALA A 92 -26.86 -24.83 -3.82
C ALA A 92 -26.10 -23.63 -3.23
N HIS A 93 -26.61 -22.43 -3.49
CA HIS A 93 -26.20 -21.17 -2.88
C HIS A 93 -26.98 -20.87 -1.59
N VAL A 94 -26.42 -19.99 -0.76
CA VAL A 94 -27.15 -19.31 0.32
C VAL A 94 -27.87 -18.12 -0.29
N GLU A 95 -29.20 -18.16 -0.26
CA GLU A 95 -30.05 -17.03 -0.61
C GLU A 95 -30.14 -16.05 0.57
N GLY A 96 -29.88 -14.77 0.33
CA GLY A 96 -30.33 -13.72 1.23
C GLY A 96 -31.85 -13.57 1.17
N ALA A 97 -32.45 -12.95 2.17
CA ALA A 97 -33.88 -12.62 2.07
C ALA A 97 -34.10 -11.57 0.97
N PRO A 98 -35.13 -11.70 0.11
CA PRO A 98 -35.32 -10.75 -0.98
C PRO A 98 -35.72 -9.36 -0.47
N VAL A 99 -34.97 -8.33 -0.85
CA VAL A 99 -35.34 -6.93 -0.65
C VAL A 99 -36.36 -6.55 -1.73
N ARG A 100 -37.53 -6.07 -1.32
CA ARG A 100 -38.66 -5.78 -2.22
C ARG A 100 -38.94 -4.29 -2.28
N LEU A 101 -38.85 -3.77 -3.49
CA LEU A 101 -39.10 -2.38 -3.82
C LEU A 101 -40.45 -2.29 -4.55
N GLY A 102 -41.42 -1.61 -3.94
CA GLY A 102 -42.74 -1.40 -4.53
C GLY A 102 -42.70 -0.40 -5.70
N ALA A 103 -43.83 -0.27 -6.40
CA ALA A 103 -43.95 0.61 -7.57
C ALA A 103 -43.55 2.06 -7.27
N ALA A 104 -42.59 2.57 -8.04
CA ALA A 104 -42.09 3.93 -7.91
C ALA A 104 -43.20 4.97 -8.17
N ARG A 105 -43.60 5.71 -7.13
CA ARG A 105 -44.48 6.88 -7.25
C ARG A 105 -43.64 8.10 -7.60
N VAL A 106 -43.76 8.56 -8.84
CA VAL A 106 -43.11 9.78 -9.33
C VAL A 106 -44.12 10.92 -9.28
N SER A 107 -43.74 12.04 -8.67
CA SER A 107 -44.62 13.22 -8.55
C SER A 107 -43.82 14.52 -8.47
N ARG A 108 -44.43 15.62 -8.90
CA ARG A 108 -43.85 16.97 -8.82
C ARG A 108 -44.87 17.93 -8.20
N GLY A 109 -44.75 18.16 -6.90
CA GLY A 109 -45.83 18.73 -6.10
C GLY A 109 -47.04 17.78 -6.07
N ASP A 110 -48.25 18.33 -6.20
CA ASP A 110 -49.50 17.55 -6.21
C ASP A 110 -49.70 16.70 -7.49
N VAL A 111 -48.93 16.96 -8.56
CA VAL A 111 -49.04 16.23 -9.83
C VAL A 111 -48.37 14.85 -9.69
N VAL A 112 -49.14 13.78 -9.91
CA VAL A 112 -48.62 12.41 -9.98
C VAL A 112 -48.36 12.05 -11.44
N LEU A 113 -47.12 11.64 -11.73
CA LEU A 113 -46.60 11.43 -13.08
C LEU A 113 -46.53 9.94 -13.43
N SER A 114 -46.40 9.06 -12.44
CA SER A 114 -46.39 7.61 -12.64
C SER A 114 -47.72 6.90 -12.32
N GLY A 115 -47.97 5.81 -13.04
CA GLY A 115 -49.07 4.88 -12.76
C GLY A 115 -48.68 3.80 -11.72
N PRO A 116 -49.64 3.21 -11.00
CA PRO A 116 -49.38 2.21 -9.96
C PRO A 116 -48.86 0.87 -10.50
N GLU A 117 -49.24 0.50 -11.73
CA GLU A 117 -48.74 -0.69 -12.43
C GLU A 117 -47.99 -0.27 -13.70
N GLY A 118 -46.87 -0.91 -13.97
CA GLY A 118 -46.06 -0.70 -15.18
C GLY A 118 -46.37 -1.71 -16.28
N VAL A 119 -46.53 -1.25 -17.53
CA VAL A 119 -46.59 -2.15 -18.69
C VAL A 119 -45.16 -2.49 -19.13
N GLY A 120 -44.74 -3.72 -18.83
CA GLY A 120 -43.37 -4.18 -19.06
C GLY A 120 -43.13 -4.81 -20.44
N ARG A 121 -41.97 -4.55 -21.03
CA ARG A 121 -41.41 -5.30 -22.17
C ARG A 121 -39.88 -5.38 -22.08
N VAL A 122 -39.31 -6.47 -22.59
CA VAL A 122 -37.85 -6.56 -22.78
C VAL A 122 -37.52 -5.94 -24.14
N GLU A 123 -36.67 -4.91 -24.13
CA GLU A 123 -36.16 -4.26 -25.34
C GLU A 123 -35.13 -5.15 -26.06
N ALA A 124 -34.80 -4.82 -27.30
CA ALA A 124 -33.77 -5.55 -28.06
C ALA A 124 -32.40 -5.60 -27.36
N THR A 125 -32.10 -4.63 -26.49
CA THR A 125 -30.88 -4.54 -25.67
C THR A 125 -30.86 -5.49 -24.45
N GLY A 126 -31.96 -6.22 -24.17
CA GLY A 126 -32.10 -7.01 -22.95
C GLY A 126 -32.57 -6.21 -21.72
N THR A 127 -32.60 -4.87 -21.82
CA THR A 127 -33.20 -3.96 -20.83
C THR A 127 -34.69 -4.21 -20.71
N LEU A 128 -35.24 -4.21 -19.50
CA LEU A 128 -36.69 -4.23 -19.26
C LEU A 128 -37.20 -2.79 -19.13
N SER A 129 -38.10 -2.37 -20.02
CA SER A 129 -38.80 -1.09 -19.90
C SER A 129 -40.20 -1.30 -19.32
N LEU A 130 -40.52 -0.54 -18.27
CA LEU A 130 -41.78 -0.54 -17.52
C LEU A 130 -42.44 0.84 -17.68
N VAL A 131 -43.40 0.94 -18.58
CA VAL A 131 -44.13 2.20 -18.82
C VAL A 131 -45.12 2.44 -17.68
N ARG A 132 -44.84 3.45 -16.84
CA ARG A 132 -45.67 3.88 -15.72
C ARG A 132 -46.18 5.30 -15.98
N GLY A 133 -47.33 5.43 -16.64
CA GLY A 133 -47.92 6.75 -16.91
C GLY A 133 -47.07 7.56 -17.89
N GLU A 134 -46.58 8.74 -17.47
CA GLU A 134 -45.70 9.59 -18.29
C GLU A 134 -44.20 9.24 -18.15
N VAL A 135 -43.86 8.34 -17.24
CA VAL A 135 -42.46 7.98 -16.92
C VAL A 135 -42.19 6.55 -17.37
N VAL A 136 -41.02 6.32 -17.99
CA VAL A 136 -40.55 4.96 -18.28
C VAL A 136 -39.49 4.59 -17.24
N GLU A 137 -39.79 3.60 -16.42
CA GLU A 137 -38.79 2.92 -15.60
C GLU A 137 -38.03 1.93 -16.48
N LEU A 138 -36.71 1.90 -16.34
CA LEU A 138 -35.78 1.08 -17.11
C LEU A 138 -34.97 0.26 -16.13
N LEU A 139 -35.12 -1.07 -16.18
CA LEU A 139 -34.35 -2.00 -15.38
C LEU A 139 -33.30 -2.67 -16.27
N ARG A 140 -32.03 -2.52 -15.90
CA ARG A 140 -30.90 -3.12 -16.63
C ARG A 140 -29.98 -3.84 -15.65
N ASN A 141 -29.70 -5.10 -15.93
CA ASN A 141 -28.69 -5.85 -15.20
C ASN A 141 -27.30 -5.50 -15.72
N GLY A 142 -26.34 -5.38 -14.81
CA GLY A 142 -24.90 -5.41 -15.06
C GLY A 142 -24.20 -6.25 -13.99
N ALA A 143 -22.87 -6.29 -14.01
CA ALA A 143 -22.07 -6.93 -12.97
C ALA A 143 -22.32 -6.27 -11.60
N ASP A 144 -22.41 -4.93 -11.58
CA ASP A 144 -22.60 -4.10 -10.38
C ASP A 144 -23.99 -4.19 -9.74
N GLY A 145 -24.96 -4.85 -10.40
CA GLY A 145 -26.35 -4.93 -9.94
C GLY A 145 -27.37 -4.45 -10.97
N VAL A 146 -28.48 -3.90 -10.48
CA VAL A 146 -29.63 -3.44 -11.30
C VAL A 146 -29.65 -1.91 -11.37
N GLU A 147 -29.40 -1.36 -12.54
CA GLU A 147 -29.73 0.04 -12.87
C GLU A 147 -31.25 0.20 -12.80
N GLN A 148 -31.78 1.05 -11.91
CA GLN A 148 -33.22 1.38 -11.80
C GLN A 148 -33.44 2.83 -12.27
N SER A 149 -33.40 3.02 -13.59
CA SER A 149 -33.40 4.35 -14.20
C SER A 149 -34.81 4.84 -14.55
N TRP A 150 -35.17 6.08 -14.22
CA TRP A 150 -36.42 6.70 -14.71
C TRP A 150 -36.15 7.71 -15.80
N ARG A 151 -36.71 7.47 -16.99
CA ARG A 151 -36.58 8.30 -18.17
C ARG A 151 -37.82 9.18 -18.38
N PHE A 152 -37.56 10.45 -18.66
CA PHE A 152 -38.54 11.50 -18.91
C PHE A 152 -38.33 12.06 -20.32
N GLU A 153 -39.29 11.88 -21.24
CA GLU A 153 -39.17 12.39 -22.62
C GLU A 153 -39.33 13.93 -22.71
N ARG A 154 -39.86 14.56 -21.66
CA ARG A 154 -40.21 15.98 -21.61
C ARG A 154 -40.15 16.50 -20.16
N ARG A 155 -40.04 17.82 -19.99
CA ARG A 155 -40.09 18.48 -18.68
C ARG A 155 -41.38 18.10 -17.92
N PRO A 156 -41.30 17.48 -16.73
CA PRO A 156 -42.49 17.07 -15.98
C PRO A 156 -43.34 18.25 -15.50
N GLU A 157 -44.66 18.09 -15.55
CA GLU A 157 -45.62 19.07 -15.06
C GLU A 157 -45.59 19.20 -13.53
N GLY A 158 -45.69 20.42 -13.02
CA GLY A 158 -45.51 20.79 -11.61
C GLY A 158 -44.52 21.96 -11.46
N THR A 159 -44.37 22.47 -10.23
CA THR A 159 -43.42 23.57 -9.90
C THR A 159 -42.31 23.12 -8.95
N GLU A 160 -42.64 22.24 -8.01
CA GLU A 160 -41.75 21.80 -6.94
C GLU A 160 -40.60 20.90 -7.43
N ALA A 161 -39.79 20.42 -6.49
CA ALA A 161 -38.85 19.33 -6.75
C ALA A 161 -39.58 18.09 -7.29
N LEU A 162 -38.91 17.35 -8.18
CA LEU A 162 -39.38 16.06 -8.66
C LEU A 162 -39.03 15.00 -7.61
N GLU A 163 -40.05 14.44 -6.95
CA GLU A 163 -39.90 13.33 -6.01
C GLU A 163 -40.12 12.00 -6.75
N VAL A 164 -39.13 11.12 -6.71
CA VAL A 164 -39.32 9.69 -6.97
C VAL A 164 -39.32 8.96 -5.63
N ARG A 165 -40.41 8.28 -5.32
CA ARG A 165 -40.64 7.58 -4.07
C ARG A 165 -40.86 6.09 -4.32
N VAL A 166 -39.92 5.26 -3.87
CA VAL A 166 -39.93 3.80 -4.02
C VAL A 166 -40.23 3.16 -2.66
N PRO A 167 -41.43 2.58 -2.44
CA PRO A 167 -41.74 1.87 -1.19
C PRO A 167 -40.77 0.71 -0.95
N VAL A 168 -40.43 0.43 0.31
CA VAL A 168 -39.68 -0.77 0.69
C VAL A 168 -40.62 -1.71 1.43
N GLU A 169 -41.03 -2.77 0.74
CA GLU A 169 -42.06 -3.71 1.21
C GLU A 169 -41.46 -4.91 1.98
N ALA A 170 -40.18 -5.20 1.74
CA ALA A 170 -39.38 -6.15 2.50
C ALA A 170 -37.89 -5.76 2.45
N GLY A 171 -37.15 -6.08 3.51
CA GLY A 171 -35.77 -5.65 3.72
C GLY A 171 -35.66 -4.67 4.89
N ARG A 172 -34.80 -4.96 5.87
CA ARG A 172 -34.59 -4.09 7.03
C ARG A 172 -33.60 -3.00 6.65
N PHE A 173 -34.02 -1.74 6.69
CA PHE A 173 -33.13 -0.60 6.60
C PHE A 173 -32.09 -0.65 7.73
N LEU A 174 -30.80 -0.60 7.37
CA LEU A 174 -29.68 -0.64 8.30
C LEU A 174 -29.11 0.76 8.56
N GLY A 175 -29.05 1.61 7.54
CA GLY A 175 -28.48 2.95 7.62
C GLY A 175 -28.26 3.61 6.26
N GLU A 176 -27.82 4.87 6.30
CA GLU A 176 -27.39 5.65 5.14
C GLU A 176 -25.87 5.86 5.19
N THR A 177 -25.21 5.72 4.05
CA THR A 177 -23.80 6.08 3.86
C THR A 177 -23.67 7.06 2.69
N ALA A 178 -22.48 7.62 2.47
CA ALA A 178 -22.19 8.46 1.30
C ALA A 178 -22.41 7.74 -0.05
N GLY A 179 -22.49 6.41 -0.06
CA GLY A 179 -22.75 5.61 -1.26
C GLY A 179 -24.21 5.18 -1.46
N GLY A 180 -25.10 5.36 -0.47
CA GLY A 180 -26.49 4.90 -0.59
C GLY A 180 -27.20 4.54 0.72
N LEU A 181 -28.35 3.86 0.56
CA LEU A 181 -29.19 3.35 1.64
C LEU A 181 -29.07 1.82 1.70
N HIS A 182 -28.82 1.26 2.87
CA HIS A 182 -28.51 -0.17 3.04
C HIS A 182 -29.72 -0.96 3.56
N PHE A 183 -30.02 -2.09 2.93
CA PHE A 183 -31.14 -2.97 3.29
C PHE A 183 -30.70 -4.44 3.29
N ALA A 184 -30.89 -5.13 4.42
CA ALA A 184 -30.54 -6.55 4.54
C ALA A 184 -31.59 -7.33 5.35
N ASP A 185 -31.34 -8.62 5.57
CA ASP A 185 -32.04 -9.41 6.58
C ASP A 185 -31.10 -9.90 7.70
N GLY A 186 -31.64 -9.95 8.92
CA GLY A 186 -30.89 -10.31 10.14
C GLY A 186 -30.63 -11.80 10.33
N SER A 187 -31.14 -12.70 9.48
CA SER A 187 -30.85 -14.15 9.55
C SER A 187 -29.72 -14.60 8.63
N SER A 188 -29.49 -13.88 7.53
CA SER A 188 -28.46 -14.19 6.52
C SER A 188 -27.34 -13.16 6.45
N GLY A 189 -27.56 -11.92 6.90
CA GLY A 189 -26.61 -10.81 6.77
C GLY A 189 -26.48 -10.25 5.34
N LEU A 190 -27.00 -10.97 4.34
CA LEU A 190 -26.99 -10.56 2.94
C LEU A 190 -28.04 -9.46 2.68
N GLY A 191 -27.66 -8.48 1.86
CA GLY A 191 -28.48 -7.31 1.55
C GLY A 191 -28.18 -6.70 0.19
N VAL A 192 -28.78 -5.54 -0.05
CA VAL A 192 -28.52 -4.67 -1.20
C VAL A 192 -28.34 -3.23 -0.73
N ARG A 193 -27.47 -2.51 -1.42
CA ARG A 193 -27.32 -1.06 -1.31
C ARG A 193 -28.11 -0.39 -2.43
N TYR A 194 -28.97 0.53 -2.04
CA TYR A 194 -29.67 1.43 -2.97
C TYR A 194 -28.84 2.71 -3.15
N GLY A 195 -28.20 2.86 -4.30
CA GLY A 195 -27.31 3.98 -4.60
C GLY A 195 -28.01 5.34 -4.62
N HIS A 196 -27.22 6.40 -4.47
CA HIS A 196 -27.65 7.73 -4.89
C HIS A 196 -27.78 7.77 -6.42
N GLY A 197 -28.76 8.50 -6.96
CA GLY A 197 -28.94 8.62 -8.40
C GLY A 197 -28.23 9.85 -8.97
N THR A 198 -27.93 9.84 -10.26
CA THR A 198 -27.60 11.07 -11.01
C THR A 198 -28.82 11.47 -11.82
N TRP A 199 -29.13 12.76 -11.83
CA TRP A 199 -29.95 13.35 -12.87
C TRP A 199 -29.06 13.71 -14.06
N VAL A 200 -29.35 13.12 -15.22
CA VAL A 200 -28.60 13.32 -16.48
C VAL A 200 -29.54 13.89 -17.53
N ASP A 201 -29.22 15.06 -18.06
CA ASP A 201 -30.03 15.77 -19.07
C ASP A 201 -29.59 15.45 -20.52
N ALA A 202 -30.34 15.93 -21.51
CA ALA A 202 -30.03 15.71 -22.93
C ALA A 202 -28.78 16.44 -23.46
N ARG A 203 -28.15 17.33 -22.67
CA ARG A 203 -26.82 17.91 -22.95
C ARG A 203 -25.69 17.06 -22.36
N GLY A 204 -26.02 16.07 -21.52
CA GLY A 204 -25.06 15.30 -20.72
C GLY A 204 -24.68 15.97 -19.40
N GLU A 205 -25.42 17.00 -18.96
CA GLU A 205 -25.20 17.64 -17.67
C GLU A 205 -25.63 16.70 -16.53
N ARG A 206 -24.75 16.49 -15.56
CA ARG A 206 -24.93 15.54 -14.45
C ARG A 206 -25.10 16.27 -13.13
N THR A 207 -26.20 16.02 -12.43
CA THR A 207 -26.46 16.50 -11.05
C THR A 207 -26.64 15.31 -10.10
N SER A 208 -25.93 15.29 -8.97
CA SER A 208 -26.12 14.26 -7.95
C SER A 208 -27.47 14.43 -7.23
N VAL A 209 -28.20 13.33 -7.03
CA VAL A 209 -29.51 13.26 -6.38
C VAL A 209 -29.43 12.25 -5.23
N PRO A 210 -29.19 12.72 -3.99
CA PRO A 210 -29.07 11.83 -2.84
C PRO A 210 -30.35 11.05 -2.55
N ALA A 211 -30.22 9.76 -2.28
CA ALA A 211 -31.30 8.90 -1.82
C ALA A 211 -31.51 9.08 -0.30
N ARG A 212 -32.76 9.18 0.16
CA ARG A 212 -33.11 9.29 1.59
C ARG A 212 -34.17 8.26 1.96
N PHE A 213 -34.05 7.62 3.12
CA PHE A 213 -35.09 6.72 3.62
C PHE A 213 -36.09 7.51 4.49
N GLU A 214 -37.27 7.79 3.94
CA GLU A 214 -38.34 8.52 4.63
C GLU A 214 -39.59 7.63 4.72
N ARG A 215 -40.07 7.27 5.92
CA ARG A 215 -41.36 6.56 6.13
C ARG A 215 -41.54 5.35 5.18
N ASP A 216 -40.71 4.34 5.38
CA ASP A 216 -40.77 3.05 4.68
C ASP A 216 -40.69 3.14 3.14
N ALA A 217 -40.02 4.19 2.64
CA ALA A 217 -39.72 4.38 1.24
C ALA A 217 -38.37 5.06 1.04
N ILE A 218 -37.68 4.67 -0.03
CA ILE A 218 -36.55 5.39 -0.60
C ILE A 218 -37.10 6.61 -1.36
N VAL A 219 -36.44 7.76 -1.21
CA VAL A 219 -36.86 9.02 -1.79
C VAL A 219 -35.67 9.69 -2.47
N LEU A 220 -35.84 10.01 -3.75
CA LEU A 220 -34.92 10.82 -4.55
C LEU A 220 -35.62 12.14 -4.89
N ARG A 221 -34.95 13.28 -4.67
CA ARG A 221 -35.53 14.62 -4.81
C ARG A 221 -34.68 15.46 -5.77
N VAL A 222 -35.06 15.52 -7.05
CA VAL A 222 -34.36 16.37 -8.03
C VAL A 222 -34.80 17.83 -7.80
N PRO A 223 -33.88 18.78 -7.54
CA PRO A 223 -34.24 20.17 -7.23
C PRO A 223 -35.03 20.84 -8.36
N ALA A 224 -36.02 21.66 -8.00
CA ALA A 224 -36.87 22.35 -8.99
C ALA A 224 -36.08 23.14 -10.07
N PRO A 225 -35.00 23.89 -9.75
CA PRO A 225 -34.21 24.58 -10.77
C PRO A 225 -33.57 23.61 -11.78
N VAL A 226 -33.02 22.49 -11.30
CA VAL A 226 -32.40 21.46 -12.15
C VAL A 226 -33.42 20.89 -13.15
N VAL A 227 -34.66 20.66 -12.71
CA VAL A 227 -35.76 20.18 -13.55
C VAL A 227 -36.23 21.25 -14.57
N GLU A 228 -36.12 22.54 -14.24
CA GLU A 228 -36.47 23.64 -15.15
C GLU A 228 -35.38 23.95 -16.18
N ASP A 229 -34.11 23.90 -15.78
CA ASP A 229 -32.95 24.26 -16.63
C ASP A 229 -32.47 23.09 -17.53
N SER A 230 -32.98 21.88 -17.33
CA SER A 230 -32.63 20.65 -18.07
C SER A 230 -33.14 20.61 -19.51
N ALA A 231 -32.32 20.09 -20.43
CA ALA A 231 -32.78 19.60 -21.72
C ALA A 231 -33.32 18.17 -21.62
N TYR A 232 -34.30 17.83 -22.45
CA TYR A 232 -34.99 16.53 -22.44
C TYR A 232 -34.80 15.78 -23.78
N PRO A 233 -34.76 14.43 -23.78
CA PRO A 233 -35.05 13.52 -22.66
C PRO A 233 -33.98 13.52 -21.55
N ALA A 234 -34.42 13.34 -20.32
CA ALA A 234 -33.56 13.28 -19.12
C ALA A 234 -33.80 11.97 -18.35
N VAL A 235 -32.83 11.55 -17.55
CA VAL A 235 -32.84 10.28 -16.80
C VAL A 235 -32.40 10.51 -15.35
N LEU A 236 -33.00 9.78 -14.40
CA LEU A 236 -32.52 9.62 -13.03
C LEU A 236 -32.01 8.18 -12.85
N ASP A 237 -30.71 7.97 -12.55
CA ASP A 237 -30.00 6.69 -12.77
C ASP A 237 -29.40 5.95 -11.52
N PRO A 238 -30.14 5.73 -10.41
CA PRO A 238 -29.61 4.95 -9.28
C PRO A 238 -29.38 3.46 -9.64
N ILE A 239 -28.36 2.86 -9.03
CA ILE A 239 -28.10 1.41 -9.05
C ILE A 239 -28.53 0.77 -7.73
N VAL A 240 -29.21 -0.37 -7.82
CA VAL A 240 -29.45 -1.29 -6.71
C VAL A 240 -28.40 -2.41 -6.80
N SER A 241 -27.33 -2.26 -6.04
CA SER A 241 -26.18 -3.18 -6.07
C SER A 241 -26.30 -4.25 -4.97
N PRO A 242 -26.04 -5.54 -5.27
CA PRO A 242 -25.49 -6.44 -4.26
C PRO A 242 -24.19 -5.84 -3.74
N GLU A 243 -23.78 -6.16 -2.52
CA GLU A 243 -22.66 -5.46 -1.88
C GLU A 243 -21.27 -6.07 -2.28
N PHE A 244 -21.06 -6.50 -3.57
CA PHE A 244 -19.84 -7.23 -4.05
C PHE A 244 -19.62 -7.48 -5.62
N GLY A 245 -18.44 -7.16 -6.26
CA GLY A 245 -17.79 -7.88 -7.44
C GLY A 245 -17.07 -7.12 -8.65
N LEU A 246 -15.90 -7.59 -9.25
CA LEU A 246 -15.19 -7.14 -10.55
C LEU A 246 -13.96 -7.97 -11.24
N ASP A 247 -12.93 -7.42 -12.00
CA ASP A 247 -12.13 -8.02 -13.19
C ASP A 247 -10.49 -8.11 -13.26
N THR A 248 -9.76 -7.99 -14.44
CA THR A 248 -8.30 -8.43 -14.79
C THR A 248 -7.28 -7.53 -15.72
N PRO A 249 -5.89 -7.71 -15.95
CA PRO A 249 -4.80 -6.70 -16.46
C PRO A 249 -3.70 -7.02 -17.63
N VAL A 250 -2.61 -6.30 -18.14
CA VAL A 250 -1.57 -6.81 -19.22
C VAL A 250 -0.10 -6.21 -19.46
N THR A 251 0.81 -6.94 -20.18
CA THR A 251 2.35 -7.09 -20.20
C THR A 251 3.42 -6.09 -20.78
N GLY A 252 4.72 -6.21 -20.37
CA GLY A 252 6.00 -5.58 -20.91
C GLY A 252 7.29 -6.49 -20.98
N TYR A 253 8.55 -5.98 -21.19
CA TYR A 253 9.80 -6.82 -21.46
C TYR A 253 11.29 -6.42 -21.03
N ALA A 254 12.02 -6.96 -19.99
CA ALA A 254 13.50 -7.33 -19.92
C ALA A 254 14.13 -8.11 -18.68
N ASP A 255 15.46 -8.14 -18.43
CA ASP A 255 16.14 -9.33 -17.82
C ASP A 255 16.78 -9.22 -16.41
N ASN A 256 16.05 -9.55 -15.32
CA ASN A 256 16.41 -10.51 -14.23
C ASN A 256 15.33 -10.63 -13.18
N SER A 257 15.78 -11.25 -12.10
CA SER A 257 15.38 -11.35 -10.72
C SER A 257 15.56 -9.97 -10.14
N GLN A 258 14.68 -9.47 -9.27
CA GLN A 258 14.66 -8.04 -9.03
C GLN A 258 14.10 -7.40 -7.69
N GLU A 259 14.77 -7.12 -6.53
CA GLU A 259 14.34 -6.74 -5.08
C GLU A 259 13.35 -5.61 -4.52
N SER A 260 13.66 -4.34 -4.26
CA SER A 260 13.14 -3.74 -3.01
C SER A 260 12.93 -2.18 -2.86
N PRO A 261 11.67 -1.64 -2.96
CA PRO A 261 11.04 -0.25 -3.02
C PRO A 261 11.14 0.89 -1.92
N SER A 262 10.57 2.16 -2.10
CA SER A 262 10.63 3.49 -1.31
C SER A 262 10.31 4.85 -2.09
N VAL A 263 9.84 6.01 -1.50
CA VAL A 263 9.40 7.30 -2.22
C VAL A 263 9.88 8.73 -1.73
N ALA A 264 9.90 9.88 -2.51
CA ALA A 264 10.44 11.32 -2.43
C ALA A 264 10.34 12.32 -3.66
N HIS A 265 9.45 13.35 -3.63
CA HIS A 265 8.84 14.34 -4.59
C HIS A 265 9.10 15.92 -4.61
N ASP A 266 9.51 16.56 -5.72
CA ASP A 266 9.81 18.03 -5.82
C ASP A 266 8.87 19.01 -6.62
N GLY A 267 7.54 18.84 -6.70
CA GLY A 267 6.65 19.67 -7.58
C GLY A 267 5.28 19.09 -8.09
N THR A 268 5.18 18.48 -9.31
CA THR A 268 3.97 17.81 -9.90
C THR A 268 4.20 16.52 -10.80
N ASN A 269 4.89 15.46 -10.34
CA ASN A 269 5.41 14.20 -10.94
C ASN A 269 5.96 13.25 -9.80
N TYR A 270 6.65 12.11 -10.03
CA TYR A 270 7.28 11.25 -8.96
C TYR A 270 8.46 10.31 -9.46
N LEU A 271 9.45 9.86 -8.64
CA LEU A 271 10.88 9.44 -8.93
C LEU A 271 11.51 8.23 -8.17
N VAL A 272 11.43 6.97 -8.58
CA VAL A 272 11.43 5.81 -7.62
C VAL A 272 12.81 5.21 -7.39
N VAL A 273 13.07 3.92 -7.36
CA VAL A 273 14.23 3.20 -7.92
C VAL A 273 13.87 1.71 -7.82
N TRP A 274 14.85 0.84 -7.63
CA TRP A 274 15.02 -0.58 -7.86
C TRP A 274 16.60 -0.78 -7.91
N LYS A 275 17.20 -1.86 -8.48
CA LYS A 275 18.57 -2.49 -8.45
C LYS A 275 18.80 -3.15 -9.82
N ASP A 276 19.80 -3.96 -10.17
CA ASP A 276 19.89 -4.54 -11.52
C ASP A 276 21.01 -5.51 -11.92
N ALA A 277 21.02 -6.74 -11.46
CA ALA A 277 21.99 -7.66 -11.97
C ALA A 277 21.58 -8.17 -13.35
N ARG A 278 21.38 -7.31 -14.38
CA ARG A 278 21.12 -7.74 -15.77
C ARG A 278 22.41 -8.06 -16.52
N HIS A 279 23.55 -7.81 -15.88
CA HIS A 279 24.86 -7.75 -16.55
C HIS A 279 25.89 -8.79 -16.08
N GLY A 280 25.54 -9.72 -15.19
CA GLY A 280 26.21 -11.02 -15.09
C GLY A 280 27.14 -11.19 -13.88
N GLY A 281 26.70 -12.01 -12.93
CA GLY A 281 27.36 -12.25 -11.64
C GLY A 281 27.49 -11.01 -10.77
N ARG A 282 26.75 -9.94 -11.09
CA ARG A 282 27.06 -8.59 -10.66
C ARG A 282 25.84 -7.66 -10.39
N THR A 283 25.76 -7.02 -9.20
CA THR A 283 24.94 -5.82 -8.75
C THR A 283 25.28 -4.52 -9.50
N ASP A 284 25.81 -3.25 -9.22
CA ASP A 284 26.17 -1.86 -9.93
C ASP A 284 25.10 -0.77 -9.73
N ILE A 285 24.66 0.12 -10.71
CA ILE A 285 23.38 0.91 -10.85
C ILE A 285 23.12 1.86 -12.15
N TYR A 286 21.85 1.85 -12.69
CA TYR A 286 21.09 2.77 -13.62
C TYR A 286 19.71 3.29 -13.03
N GLY A 287 18.54 3.44 -13.76
CA GLY A 287 17.16 3.92 -13.31
C GLY A 287 16.19 4.79 -14.15
N ALA A 288 14.87 4.98 -13.77
CA ALA A 288 13.83 5.78 -14.49
C ALA A 288 12.66 6.63 -13.90
N ARG A 289 12.39 7.80 -14.51
CA ARG A 289 11.43 8.87 -14.13
C ARG A 289 9.90 8.70 -14.28
N VAL A 290 9.04 9.03 -13.32
CA VAL A 290 7.57 8.88 -13.42
C VAL A 290 6.85 10.26 -13.47
N SER A 291 5.88 10.52 -14.37
CA SER A 291 5.47 11.92 -14.67
C SER A 291 3.99 12.28 -14.74
N GLY A 292 3.66 13.49 -14.23
CA GLY A 292 2.34 14.12 -14.17
C GLY A 292 1.68 14.46 -15.52
N ALA A 293 1.44 13.45 -16.34
CA ALA A 293 0.90 13.52 -17.70
C ALA A 293 0.09 12.27 -18.13
N GLY A 294 -0.07 11.27 -17.27
CA GLY A 294 -0.55 9.92 -17.62
C GLY A 294 0.45 9.09 -18.43
N VAL A 295 1.71 9.57 -18.52
CA VAL A 295 2.80 8.99 -19.32
C VAL A 295 4.12 9.12 -18.55
N VAL A 296 5.06 8.22 -18.83
CA VAL A 296 6.22 7.87 -18.00
C VAL A 296 7.50 7.98 -18.90
N LEU A 297 8.12 9.15 -19.06
CA LEU A 297 8.48 9.64 -20.42
C LEU A 297 9.73 9.11 -21.20
N ASP A 298 10.79 8.49 -20.63
CA ASP A 298 11.94 7.92 -21.42
C ASP A 298 12.24 6.40 -21.12
N PRO A 299 11.29 5.48 -21.39
CA PRO A 299 11.38 4.01 -21.61
C PRO A 299 12.55 3.04 -21.31
N ILE A 300 13.73 3.39 -20.79
CA ILE A 300 14.91 2.47 -20.83
C ILE A 300 15.94 2.56 -19.70
N GLY A 301 15.98 3.69 -18.98
CA GLY A 301 16.82 3.88 -17.81
C GLY A 301 17.99 4.82 -18.07
N LEU A 302 18.15 5.91 -17.31
CA LEU A 302 19.49 6.51 -17.19
C LEU A 302 20.40 5.53 -16.44
N PRO A 303 21.60 5.23 -16.92
CA PRO A 303 22.72 4.80 -16.09
C PRO A 303 23.36 5.96 -15.35
N ILE A 304 23.67 5.85 -14.05
CA ILE A 304 24.45 6.92 -13.39
C ILE A 304 25.62 6.39 -12.49
N SER A 305 25.73 5.08 -12.17
CA SER A 305 27.03 4.47 -11.79
C SER A 305 27.17 2.99 -12.13
N LYS A 306 28.21 2.68 -12.91
CA LYS A 306 28.58 1.32 -13.34
C LYS A 306 30.00 0.92 -12.91
N THR A 307 30.42 1.29 -11.70
CA THR A 307 31.77 0.98 -11.18
C THR A 307 31.95 -0.50 -10.81
N GLY A 308 32.98 -1.17 -11.30
CA GLY A 308 33.18 -2.64 -11.17
C GLY A 308 33.46 -3.22 -9.77
N ASP A 309 33.04 -2.55 -8.71
CA ASP A 309 33.05 -2.98 -7.31
C ASP A 309 31.88 -3.95 -7.06
N ALA A 310 31.14 -3.78 -5.98
CA ALA A 310 29.74 -4.12 -6.02
C ALA A 310 28.93 -3.01 -5.45
N LYS A 311 28.25 -2.24 -6.27
CA LYS A 311 27.20 -1.43 -5.67
C LYS A 311 26.03 -2.33 -5.55
N TYR A 312 25.48 -2.23 -4.40
CA TYR A 312 24.19 -2.73 -4.17
C TYR A 312 23.36 -1.42 -4.12
N GLU A 313 22.09 -1.53 -4.38
CA GLU A 313 21.25 -0.84 -3.45
C GLU A 313 20.60 0.54 -3.60
N PRO A 314 20.83 1.46 -4.55
CA PRO A 314 21.11 2.86 -4.15
C PRO A 314 20.18 3.59 -3.10
N ALA A 315 20.59 4.66 -2.37
CA ALA A 315 19.78 5.34 -1.30
C ALA A 315 19.48 6.81 -1.43
N VAL A 316 18.47 7.37 -0.68
CA VAL A 316 18.06 8.78 -0.87
C VAL A 316 17.00 9.50 0.01
N ALA A 317 16.63 10.71 -0.46
CA ALA A 317 15.90 11.91 -0.02
C ALA A 317 16.78 13.21 -0.15
N HIS A 318 16.27 14.44 0.09
CA HIS A 318 15.99 15.35 -1.04
C HIS A 318 15.95 16.95 -0.78
N ASP A 319 16.67 17.87 -1.48
CA ASP A 319 16.67 19.38 -1.37
C ASP A 319 15.44 20.20 -1.78
N GLY A 320 15.34 20.45 -3.08
CA GLY A 320 14.72 21.59 -3.74
C GLY A 320 15.26 21.78 -5.18
N THR A 321 16.40 21.16 -5.53
CA THR A 321 17.04 21.20 -6.86
C THR A 321 17.77 19.91 -7.35
N ASN A 322 18.73 19.36 -6.58
CA ASN A 322 19.79 18.46 -7.11
C ASN A 322 20.14 17.24 -6.24
N PHE A 323 19.84 16.09 -6.79
CA PHE A 323 19.58 14.76 -6.29
C PHE A 323 20.85 13.95 -5.96
N LEU A 324 21.37 14.11 -4.75
CA LEU A 324 22.45 13.30 -4.16
C LEU A 324 22.11 11.82 -4.02
N VAL A 325 23.21 11.07 -4.08
CA VAL A 325 23.58 9.66 -3.97
C VAL A 325 24.94 9.61 -3.17
N VAL A 326 25.20 8.66 -2.25
CA VAL A 326 26.37 8.28 -1.38
C VAL A 326 26.52 6.69 -1.33
N TRP A 327 27.58 5.85 -1.50
CA TRP A 327 27.40 4.39 -1.87
C TRP A 327 28.26 3.23 -1.25
N SER A 328 27.73 2.18 -0.56
CA SER A 328 28.56 1.16 0.18
C SER A 328 29.46 0.20 -0.66
N SER A 329 29.60 0.47 -1.95
CA SER A 329 30.39 -0.24 -2.98
C SER A 329 31.40 -1.31 -2.56
N ASN A 330 31.25 -2.59 -2.97
CA ASN A 330 32.23 -3.68 -2.80
C ASN A 330 33.60 -3.47 -3.43
N MET A 331 34.41 -2.72 -2.69
CA MET A 331 35.79 -2.40 -2.93
C MET A 331 36.71 -3.32 -2.11
N SER A 332 36.46 -4.64 -2.19
CA SER A 332 37.31 -5.75 -1.74
C SER A 332 37.02 -6.29 -0.33
N TYR A 333 35.80 -6.79 -0.13
CA TYR A 333 35.35 -7.60 1.02
C TYR A 333 35.15 -6.87 2.37
N SER A 334 35.49 -5.57 2.49
CA SER A 334 35.10 -4.71 3.61
C SER A 334 34.39 -3.43 3.12
N LEU A 335 33.08 -3.34 3.33
CA LEU A 335 32.20 -2.21 2.93
C LEU A 335 32.81 -0.83 3.09
N ASP A 336 32.48 0.10 2.17
CA ASP A 336 32.87 1.53 2.10
C ASP A 336 31.79 2.41 1.43
N ILE A 337 31.45 3.58 2.01
CA ILE A 337 30.38 4.54 1.67
C ILE A 337 30.86 5.62 0.67
N GLN A 338 30.34 5.64 -0.56
CA GLN A 338 30.77 6.47 -1.73
C GLN A 338 29.76 7.57 -2.16
N GLY A 339 29.48 7.91 -3.45
CA GLY A 339 28.37 8.83 -3.87
C GLY A 339 28.25 9.51 -5.23
N THR A 340 27.12 10.14 -5.56
CA THR A 340 26.98 11.10 -6.66
C THR A 340 25.89 12.16 -6.41
N ARG A 341 25.56 13.07 -7.33
CA ARG A 341 24.30 13.81 -7.40
C ARG A 341 23.83 13.85 -8.85
N VAL A 342 22.57 14.20 -9.08
CA VAL A 342 21.94 14.29 -10.41
C VAL A 342 20.88 15.42 -10.39
N SER A 343 20.35 15.95 -11.50
CA SER A 343 19.39 17.09 -11.44
C SER A 343 17.92 16.69 -11.67
N GLY A 344 16.92 17.41 -11.15
CA GLY A 344 15.47 17.24 -11.46
C GLY A 344 15.04 17.22 -12.95
N ALA A 345 16.00 17.37 -13.87
CA ALA A 345 15.90 17.22 -15.33
C ALA A 345 16.54 15.93 -15.91
N GLY A 346 17.00 14.98 -15.10
CA GLY A 346 17.52 13.68 -15.57
C GLY A 346 19.01 13.65 -15.94
N VAL A 347 19.90 14.34 -15.20
CA VAL A 347 21.30 14.57 -15.64
C VAL A 347 22.36 14.39 -14.54
N VAL A 348 23.31 13.47 -14.77
CA VAL A 348 24.40 13.12 -13.85
C VAL A 348 25.27 14.31 -13.48
N LEU A 349 25.46 14.58 -12.19
CA LEU A 349 26.33 15.66 -11.72
C LEU A 349 27.70 15.13 -11.23
N ASP A 350 27.77 14.01 -10.50
CA ASP A 350 29.04 13.50 -9.94
C ASP A 350 29.34 12.04 -10.34
N PRO A 351 29.53 11.70 -11.62
CA PRO A 351 29.55 10.31 -12.13
C PRO A 351 30.69 9.42 -11.60
N GLY A 352 31.58 9.94 -10.75
CA GLY A 352 32.81 9.29 -10.30
C GLY A 352 32.79 8.69 -8.90
N GLY A 353 31.80 9.00 -8.05
CA GLY A 353 31.91 8.72 -6.61
C GLY A 353 32.10 9.97 -5.76
N ILE A 354 31.47 10.02 -4.58
CA ILE A 354 31.69 11.00 -3.51
C ILE A 354 32.06 10.18 -2.27
N SER A 355 33.31 9.75 -2.08
CA SER A 355 33.69 8.97 -0.88
C SER A 355 33.33 9.68 0.42
N ILE A 356 32.47 9.05 1.21
CA ILE A 356 31.79 9.64 2.35
C ILE A 356 32.11 8.90 3.66
N SER A 357 32.19 7.57 3.68
CA SER A 357 33.00 6.80 4.64
C SER A 357 33.89 5.83 3.87
N SER A 358 35.12 5.66 4.31
CA SER A 358 35.97 4.54 3.85
C SER A 358 36.89 4.13 5.01
N ALA A 359 36.33 3.83 6.17
CA ALA A 359 37.09 3.41 7.35
C ALA A 359 37.19 1.88 7.44
N PHE A 360 37.14 1.27 8.62
CA PHE A 360 37.69 -0.08 8.79
C PHE A 360 36.62 -1.17 8.87
N ASN A 361 36.90 -2.31 8.23
CA ASN A 361 35.93 -3.37 8.01
C ASN A 361 34.59 -2.81 7.47
N ASN A 362 33.49 -3.51 7.71
CA ASN A 362 32.35 -3.49 6.81
C ASN A 362 31.43 -2.28 7.06
N GLN A 363 31.43 -1.25 6.20
CA GLN A 363 30.53 -0.09 6.10
C GLN A 363 29.09 -0.26 5.57
N ARG A 364 28.16 -0.69 6.41
CA ARG A 364 26.80 -1.05 5.96
C ARG A 364 25.68 0.00 6.11
N LYS A 365 24.57 -0.15 5.34
CA LYS A 365 23.05 -0.08 5.59
C LYS A 365 21.97 1.10 5.50
N PRO A 366 22.10 2.23 4.82
CA PRO A 366 21.35 3.55 4.72
C PRO A 366 19.86 4.09 4.34
N ALA A 367 19.44 5.35 4.79
CA ALA A 367 18.43 6.37 4.27
C ALA A 367 18.55 7.90 4.76
N VAL A 368 18.34 9.01 3.95
CA VAL A 368 18.96 10.45 3.88
C VAL A 368 18.07 11.69 4.26
N ALA A 369 18.22 13.07 3.93
CA ALA A 369 17.30 14.32 3.63
C ALA A 369 17.94 15.55 2.89
N HIS A 370 17.99 16.70 3.60
CA HIS A 370 18.05 18.14 3.37
C HIS A 370 17.37 18.86 4.57
N ASP A 371 17.97 19.90 5.19
CA ASP A 371 17.26 20.77 6.17
C ASP A 371 16.67 22.08 5.61
N GLY A 372 16.50 22.17 4.30
CA GLY A 372 16.54 23.48 3.66
C GLY A 372 17.97 23.99 3.43
N THR A 373 19.02 23.28 3.91
CA THR A 373 20.43 23.64 3.68
C THR A 373 21.37 22.48 3.31
N ASN A 374 21.55 21.52 4.22
CA ASN A 374 22.69 20.62 4.33
C ASN A 374 22.28 19.16 4.28
N PHE A 375 23.32 18.33 4.21
CA PHE A 375 23.22 16.91 4.25
C PHE A 375 24.06 16.26 5.33
N LEU A 376 23.73 15.07 5.86
CA LEU A 376 24.27 14.48 7.11
C LEU A 376 23.99 12.91 7.05
N VAL A 377 24.95 11.98 7.23
CA VAL A 377 25.02 10.53 6.82
C VAL A 377 25.27 9.48 7.97
N VAL A 378 24.40 8.56 8.45
CA VAL A 378 24.60 7.74 9.72
C VAL A 378 24.52 6.20 9.78
N TRP A 379 25.43 5.61 10.59
CA TRP A 379 26.33 4.71 9.90
C TRP A 379 26.74 3.30 10.51
N GLN A 380 26.87 2.08 9.82
CA GLN A 380 27.64 0.81 10.23
C GLN A 380 28.94 0.07 9.52
N ASP A 381 30.24 0.56 9.41
CA ASP A 381 31.73 0.16 9.26
C ASP A 381 32.54 -0.55 10.36
N LEU A 382 32.93 -1.85 10.31
CA LEU A 382 33.46 -2.67 11.45
C LEU A 382 34.80 -2.22 12.12
N ARG A 383 35.03 -0.92 12.24
CA ARG A 383 36.12 -0.28 12.98
C ARG A 383 36.28 -0.64 14.46
N ASN A 384 35.24 -0.97 15.23
CA ASN A 384 35.38 -1.11 16.70
C ASN A 384 35.30 -2.56 17.26
N GLY A 385 35.56 -3.56 16.41
CA GLY A 385 35.97 -4.94 16.76
C GLY A 385 34.99 -5.91 17.46
N ALA A 386 34.33 -5.49 18.54
CA ALA A 386 32.89 -5.61 18.46
C ALA A 386 32.56 -4.50 17.48
N HIS A 387 31.77 -3.53 17.86
CA HIS A 387 31.28 -2.66 16.82
C HIS A 387 30.91 -1.28 17.61
N ASP A 388 30.75 -0.05 17.03
CA ASP A 388 30.47 1.34 17.55
C ASP A 388 30.19 2.40 16.43
N ILE A 389 29.36 3.45 16.61
CA ILE A 389 28.80 4.32 15.52
C ILE A 389 29.53 5.58 15.05
N TYR A 390 29.14 6.12 13.87
CA TYR A 390 29.50 7.43 13.30
C TYR A 390 28.52 7.94 12.17
N GLY A 391 28.86 9.09 11.55
CA GLY A 391 28.76 9.36 10.09
C GLY A 391 28.75 10.83 9.58
N ALA A 392 28.84 11.16 8.27
CA ALA A 392 29.36 12.47 7.75
C ALA A 392 28.35 13.49 7.16
N ARG A 393 28.58 14.82 7.12
CA ARG A 393 27.76 15.67 6.23
C ARG A 393 28.06 15.52 4.78
N VAL A 394 27.15 16.01 3.95
CA VAL A 394 27.39 16.41 2.56
C VAL A 394 26.66 17.76 2.33
N ASP A 395 26.85 18.46 1.21
CA ASP A 395 26.16 19.73 0.89
C ASP A 395 25.65 19.76 -0.55
N GLY A 396 24.91 20.81 -0.94
CA GLY A 396 24.24 20.93 -2.26
C GLY A 396 25.17 20.74 -3.47
N THR A 397 26.48 20.84 -3.23
CA THR A 397 27.55 20.69 -4.22
C THR A 397 28.17 19.28 -4.24
N GLY A 398 27.74 18.38 -3.36
CA GLY A 398 28.29 17.04 -3.15
C GLY A 398 29.46 17.02 -2.17
N THR A 399 29.73 18.10 -1.43
CA THR A 399 30.91 18.20 -0.57
C THR A 399 30.66 17.59 0.80
N VAL A 400 31.46 16.60 1.17
CA VAL A 400 31.37 15.88 2.45
C VAL A 400 31.90 16.73 3.61
N LEU A 401 31.07 17.10 4.61
CA LEU A 401 31.49 18.06 5.66
C LEU A 401 31.97 17.43 6.99
N ASP A 402 31.74 16.13 7.26
CA ASP A 402 32.27 15.46 8.46
C ASP A 402 32.88 14.08 8.14
N THR A 403 33.85 14.04 7.22
CA THR A 403 34.47 12.84 6.60
C THR A 403 35.04 11.75 7.53
N SER A 404 35.12 11.96 8.85
CA SER A 404 35.46 10.89 9.82
C SER A 404 34.24 10.11 10.29
N GLY A 405 33.07 10.71 10.10
CA GLY A 405 31.82 10.39 10.73
C GLY A 405 31.71 10.87 12.18
N ILE A 406 30.58 11.49 12.52
CA ILE A 406 30.20 11.97 13.86
C ILE A 406 29.56 10.82 14.66
N PRO A 407 29.96 10.47 15.90
CA PRO A 407 29.32 9.41 16.70
C PRO A 407 28.18 9.88 17.63
N ILE A 408 27.02 9.22 17.61
CA ILE A 408 25.97 9.38 18.64
C ILE A 408 26.10 8.37 19.77
N SER A 409 26.52 7.15 19.49
CA SER A 409 26.79 6.18 20.55
C SER A 409 27.81 5.13 20.15
N THR A 410 28.52 4.72 21.19
CA THR A 410 29.64 3.81 21.12
C THR A 410 29.69 3.08 22.49
N ALA A 411 28.60 2.39 22.81
CA ALA A 411 28.38 1.67 24.07
C ALA A 411 28.95 0.23 24.04
N THR A 412 28.36 -0.73 24.76
CA THR A 412 29.04 -1.95 25.20
C THR A 412 28.53 -3.28 24.62
N ASN A 413 29.12 -3.83 23.53
CA ASN A 413 28.84 -5.05 22.70
C ASN A 413 28.51 -4.80 21.20
N GLU A 414 27.35 -5.16 20.63
CA GLU A 414 26.98 -5.20 19.21
C GLU A 414 25.61 -4.47 18.86
N GLN A 415 25.49 -3.66 17.75
CA GLN A 415 24.54 -2.82 16.81
C GLN A 415 24.27 -2.99 15.12
N LEU A 416 23.82 -4.05 14.34
CA LEU A 416 23.08 -4.39 13.05
C LEU A 416 22.23 -3.47 12.06
N GLU A 417 21.80 -2.18 12.21
CA GLU A 417 20.72 -1.43 11.43
C GLU A 417 20.15 0.02 12.05
N PRO A 418 20.35 1.32 11.51
CA PRO A 418 19.67 2.73 11.74
C PRO A 418 18.49 3.49 10.90
N ALA A 419 18.37 4.86 10.83
CA ALA A 419 17.48 5.87 10.08
C ALA A 419 16.37 6.76 10.75
N VAL A 420 15.52 7.60 10.07
CA VAL A 420 15.40 9.08 10.33
C VAL A 420 14.45 10.04 9.53
N ALA A 421 14.22 11.36 9.87
CA ALA A 421 13.31 12.29 9.09
C ALA A 421 13.22 13.87 9.02
N HIS A 422 13.23 14.66 7.92
CA HIS A 422 13.26 16.16 8.06
C HIS A 422 11.90 16.88 8.38
N ASN A 423 11.95 17.85 9.29
CA ASN A 423 10.81 18.64 9.75
C ASN A 423 11.09 20.15 9.77
N GLY A 424 12.37 20.58 9.90
CA GLY A 424 12.77 21.96 10.24
C GLY A 424 14.26 22.28 10.58
N THR A 425 14.93 21.75 11.65
CA THR A 425 16.36 22.15 11.96
C THR A 425 17.22 21.31 12.98
N ASN A 426 16.72 20.23 13.58
CA ASN A 426 17.39 19.26 14.48
C ASN A 426 16.91 17.83 14.12
N PHE A 427 17.48 16.76 14.65
CA PHE A 427 17.53 15.48 13.93
C PHE A 427 16.82 14.25 14.66
N LEU A 428 16.18 13.22 14.05
CA LEU A 428 15.39 12.17 14.79
C LEU A 428 14.89 10.95 13.94
N VAL A 429 14.75 9.73 14.52
CA VAL A 429 15.53 8.53 14.09
C VAL A 429 15.23 7.18 14.80
N VAL A 430 15.56 5.97 14.24
CA VAL A 430 15.74 4.66 14.94
C VAL A 430 16.76 3.54 14.42
N TRP A 431 17.42 2.72 15.33
CA TRP A 431 18.48 1.61 15.27
C TRP A 431 17.83 0.21 15.77
N GLN A 432 18.38 -0.77 16.57
CA GLN A 432 17.74 -1.73 17.65
C GLN A 432 18.73 -2.15 18.84
N ASP A 433 18.49 -2.42 20.18
CA ASP A 433 19.44 -2.50 21.42
C ASP A 433 19.71 -3.68 22.39
N SER A 434 20.97 -3.95 22.82
CA SER A 434 21.14 -4.71 24.08
C SER A 434 22.27 -4.38 25.03
N ARG A 435 22.02 -3.34 25.82
CA ARG A 435 22.73 -3.12 27.08
C ARG A 435 22.25 -4.17 28.11
N SER A 436 21.29 -5.05 27.74
CA SER A 436 20.75 -6.16 28.55
C SER A 436 20.77 -7.58 27.92
N GLY A 437 21.13 -7.76 26.64
CA GLY A 437 21.27 -9.09 25.99
C GLY A 437 20.13 -9.60 25.08
N VAL A 438 19.22 -8.72 24.67
CA VAL A 438 18.04 -8.86 23.77
C VAL A 438 17.70 -7.42 23.31
N PHE A 439 17.03 -7.06 22.20
CA PHE A 439 17.43 -5.93 21.30
C PHE A 439 16.68 -4.47 21.20
N ASP A 440 16.58 -3.48 22.18
CA ASP A 440 15.89 -2.14 22.59
C ASP A 440 15.75 -0.87 21.65
N ILE A 441 14.88 0.17 21.92
CA ILE A 441 14.60 1.42 21.14
C ILE A 441 15.12 2.73 21.83
N TYR A 442 15.72 3.61 21.01
CA TYR A 442 16.60 4.80 21.17
C TYR A 442 16.12 5.86 20.11
N GLY A 443 16.91 6.78 19.50
CA GLY A 443 16.38 7.71 18.46
C GLY A 443 16.52 9.28 18.40
N THR A 444 17.39 10.04 19.11
CA THR A 444 17.37 11.54 19.39
C THR A 444 18.41 12.47 18.74
N ARG A 445 17.95 13.67 18.33
CA ARG A 445 18.68 14.86 17.83
C ARG A 445 20.18 14.83 17.65
N VAL A 446 20.57 15.13 16.42
CA VAL A 446 21.66 16.04 16.03
C VAL A 446 21.05 17.45 15.77
N SER A 447 21.85 18.48 15.52
CA SER A 447 21.38 19.81 15.04
C SER A 447 21.77 20.05 13.60
N GLY A 448 21.13 20.97 12.85
CA GLY A 448 21.54 21.41 11.48
C GLY A 448 23.06 21.55 11.26
N ALA A 449 23.77 21.87 12.34
CA ALA A 449 25.22 22.02 12.41
C ALA A 449 26.02 20.74 12.75
N GLY A 450 25.41 19.56 12.76
CA GLY A 450 26.02 18.26 13.05
C GLY A 450 26.27 17.93 14.52
N SER A 451 25.64 18.63 15.46
CA SER A 451 25.86 18.38 16.89
C SER A 451 24.90 17.33 17.47
N VAL A 452 25.40 16.17 17.90
CA VAL A 452 24.67 15.24 18.77
C VAL A 452 24.08 15.95 19.99
N LEU A 453 22.77 15.85 20.22
CA LEU A 453 22.06 16.62 21.24
C LEU A 453 21.49 15.76 22.40
N ASN A 454 21.42 14.43 22.30
CA ASN A 454 21.50 13.58 23.50
C ASN A 454 22.24 12.25 23.23
N THR A 455 23.55 12.22 23.47
CA THR A 455 24.46 11.05 23.34
C THR A 455 24.03 9.81 24.12
N ASN A 456 23.43 10.02 25.30
CA ASN A 456 23.07 8.98 26.27
C ASN A 456 21.61 8.57 26.17
N GLY A 457 20.88 9.18 25.26
CA GLY A 457 19.46 9.12 25.15
C GLY A 457 18.51 9.24 26.37
N ILE A 458 17.31 8.66 26.19
CA ILE A 458 15.99 9.16 26.62
C ILE A 458 14.93 8.01 26.77
N LEU A 459 15.33 6.87 27.33
CA LEU A 459 14.76 5.54 27.02
C LEU A 459 13.24 5.41 26.99
N ILE A 460 12.75 4.70 25.98
CA ILE A 460 11.44 4.89 25.35
C ILE A 460 10.58 3.78 25.95
N SER A 461 10.64 2.49 25.57
CA SER A 461 9.89 1.38 26.22
C SER A 461 10.77 0.38 26.93
N VAL A 462 10.29 -0.81 27.41
CA VAL A 462 11.02 -1.89 28.17
C VAL A 462 10.25 -3.05 28.91
N ALA A 463 10.40 -4.36 28.56
CA ALA A 463 10.05 -5.57 29.36
C ALA A 463 10.38 -7.05 28.93
N VAL A 464 10.00 -7.72 27.81
CA VAL A 464 10.64 -9.02 27.27
C VAL A 464 10.18 -9.68 25.91
N ASN A 465 11.12 -10.08 24.99
CA ASN A 465 11.19 -11.21 23.96
C ASN A 465 11.42 -10.96 22.40
N ALA A 466 12.38 -11.70 21.82
CA ALA A 466 12.75 -11.87 20.38
C ALA A 466 12.36 -10.86 19.28
N GLN A 467 12.47 -9.58 19.58
CA GLN A 467 11.84 -8.53 18.83
C GLN A 467 12.24 -8.04 17.35
N GLU A 468 12.97 -8.75 16.40
CA GLU A 468 13.70 -8.42 15.02
C GLU A 468 13.71 -6.94 14.39
N ARG A 469 14.36 -6.33 13.33
CA ARG A 469 14.06 -5.04 12.46
C ARG A 469 14.23 -3.38 12.67
N PRO A 470 13.56 -2.29 13.28
CA PRO A 470 12.37 -1.28 12.95
C PRO A 470 11.19 -0.52 10.25
N GLU A 471 10.36 0.54 9.89
CA GLU A 471 10.18 1.38 8.72
C GLU A 471 9.87 2.83 9.24
N VAL A 472 9.90 3.96 8.51
CA VAL A 472 9.64 5.34 9.05
C VAL A 472 9.46 6.37 7.83
N ALA A 473 8.82 7.55 7.45
CA ALA A 473 7.75 8.66 7.58
C ALA A 473 7.47 9.88 8.56
N TYR A 474 6.89 11.00 8.02
CA TYR A 474 6.33 12.21 8.73
C TYR A 474 5.15 11.97 9.66
N ASN A 475 4.61 13.05 10.24
CA ASN A 475 3.38 13.24 11.03
C ASN A 475 2.99 14.72 10.89
N GLY A 476 2.35 15.36 11.85
CA GLY A 476 2.64 16.77 11.98
C GLY A 476 2.57 17.27 13.41
N SER A 477 2.79 16.40 14.41
CA SER A 477 2.73 16.83 15.81
C SER A 477 3.67 16.16 16.84
N ASP A 478 4.36 15.04 16.55
CA ASP A 478 5.09 14.14 17.50
C ASP A 478 6.56 13.71 16.96
N PHE A 479 7.32 12.55 17.11
CA PHE A 479 8.42 12.14 16.07
C PHE A 479 8.82 10.66 15.54
N VAL A 480 8.41 9.94 14.41
CA VAL A 480 7.94 8.48 14.17
C VAL A 480 8.86 7.21 14.27
N VAL A 481 8.31 5.98 14.05
CA VAL A 481 8.27 4.67 14.79
C VAL A 481 7.06 3.78 14.40
N VAL A 482 7.21 2.44 14.11
CA VAL A 482 6.29 1.27 14.34
C VAL A 482 6.66 -0.14 13.77
N TRP A 483 7.57 -0.90 14.41
CA TRP A 483 8.18 -2.22 14.09
C TRP A 483 7.36 -3.46 13.62
N GLU A 484 7.84 -4.56 12.98
CA GLU A 484 7.44 -6.01 13.17
C GLU A 484 7.47 -6.34 14.71
N ASP A 485 8.10 -7.33 15.39
CA ASP A 485 8.18 -7.37 16.90
C ASP A 485 8.57 -8.57 17.80
N SER A 486 9.08 -9.73 17.36
CA SER A 486 8.85 -11.06 18.02
C SER A 486 8.76 -11.39 19.58
N ARG A 487 8.05 -10.64 20.48
CA ARG A 487 7.82 -10.95 21.94
C ARG A 487 6.48 -11.57 22.39
N ASN A 488 6.10 -12.78 21.98
CA ASN A 488 4.82 -13.40 22.40
C ASN A 488 4.67 -14.89 22.16
N GLY A 489 3.43 -15.36 22.01
CA GLY A 489 3.21 -16.61 21.33
C GLY A 489 3.75 -16.50 19.91
N ASN A 490 3.25 -15.53 19.13
CA ASN A 490 3.66 -15.27 17.75
C ASN A 490 3.47 -13.80 17.33
N ALA A 491 4.06 -13.48 16.19
CA ALA A 491 4.22 -12.15 15.60
C ALA A 491 2.96 -11.26 15.65
N ASP A 492 3.01 -10.00 16.12
CA ASP A 492 1.90 -9.34 16.86
C ASP A 492 1.24 -8.09 16.10
N ILE A 493 1.34 -6.78 16.51
CA ILE A 493 1.39 -5.51 15.69
C ILE A 493 1.06 -4.09 16.29
N TYR A 494 1.90 -3.33 17.13
CA TYR A 494 1.94 -1.99 17.98
C TYR A 494 2.24 -0.44 17.64
N GLY A 495 2.16 0.51 18.66
CA GLY A 495 3.16 1.61 19.04
C GLY A 495 2.74 2.98 19.75
N ALA A 496 3.58 3.91 20.27
CA ALA A 496 3.28 5.40 20.48
C ALA A 496 4.46 6.44 20.49
N ARG A 497 4.29 7.78 20.66
CA ARG A 497 4.85 8.84 19.76
C ARG A 497 5.97 9.99 19.98
N VAL A 498 6.93 10.08 20.94
CA VAL A 498 7.99 11.21 21.04
C VAL A 498 7.65 12.70 21.46
N SER A 499 7.95 13.32 22.66
CA SER A 499 7.43 14.57 23.43
C SER A 499 7.81 16.02 23.03
N ALA A 500 7.71 17.12 23.81
CA ALA A 500 7.60 18.57 23.38
C ALA A 500 8.48 19.16 22.25
N THR A 501 9.72 19.52 22.54
CA THR A 501 10.86 19.18 21.69
C THR A 501 11.50 17.99 22.41
N GLY A 502 10.71 16.96 22.80
CA GLY A 502 10.93 15.48 22.83
C GLY A 502 11.03 14.58 24.10
N VAL A 503 11.78 14.84 25.19
CA VAL A 503 11.88 13.84 26.30
C VAL A 503 10.48 13.55 26.89
N VAL A 504 10.14 12.30 27.19
CA VAL A 504 8.87 11.56 26.89
C VAL A 504 7.64 11.71 27.85
N ARG A 505 6.46 11.09 27.58
CA ARG A 505 5.27 11.07 28.49
C ARG A 505 4.15 9.94 28.45
N ASN A 506 4.02 9.01 27.48
CA ASN A 506 2.88 8.03 27.37
C ASN A 506 3.29 6.56 27.65
N PRO A 507 3.16 6.00 28.85
CA PRO A 507 4.74 4.63 29.10
C PRO A 507 4.43 3.25 28.53
N SER A 508 3.78 3.09 27.35
CA SER A 508 3.63 1.79 26.63
C SER A 508 2.75 1.62 25.34
N GLY A 509 2.64 2.53 24.36
CA GLY A 509 2.07 2.29 22.99
C GLY A 509 0.73 1.57 22.75
N ILE A 510 0.31 1.50 21.49
CA ILE A 510 -1.10 1.57 21.06
C ILE A 510 -1.47 0.42 20.08
N PRO A 511 -2.77 -0.04 19.93
CA PRO A 511 -3.38 -1.18 19.16
C PRO A 511 -4.05 -1.10 17.71
N ILE A 512 -3.86 -2.07 16.74
CA ILE A 512 -4.36 -2.23 15.30
C ILE A 512 -5.02 -3.60 15.02
N SER A 513 -4.22 -4.67 14.83
CA SER A 513 -4.69 -6.03 14.57
C SER A 513 -3.98 -6.91 15.53
N VAL A 514 -4.71 -7.07 16.62
CA VAL A 514 -4.18 -7.25 17.94
C VAL A 514 -4.48 -8.66 18.46
N ASN A 515 -4.94 -9.56 17.57
CA ASN A 515 -5.43 -10.93 17.78
C ASN A 515 -4.68 -11.99 16.98
N ALA A 516 -5.15 -13.23 17.02
CA ALA A 516 -4.47 -14.21 17.83
C ALA A 516 -3.24 -15.01 17.24
N ASN A 517 -2.64 -14.63 16.10
CA ASN A 517 -1.65 -15.44 15.31
C ASN A 517 -0.31 -14.72 14.97
N PRO A 518 0.57 -15.19 14.03
CA PRO A 518 1.76 -14.45 13.60
C PRO A 518 1.48 -13.48 12.43
N GLN A 519 1.23 -12.23 12.71
CA GLN A 519 1.21 -11.10 11.79
C GLN A 519 2.63 -10.57 11.56
N ARG A 520 2.97 -10.03 10.38
CA ARG A 520 4.35 -9.58 10.09
C ARG A 520 4.40 -8.39 9.13
N TYR A 521 5.62 -7.91 8.88
CA TYR A 521 6.02 -6.92 7.87
C TYR A 521 5.12 -5.70 7.81
N PRO A 522 5.28 -4.80 8.78
CA PRO A 522 4.54 -3.58 8.77
C PRO A 522 5.06 -2.67 7.68
N ARG A 523 4.20 -1.80 7.20
CA ARG A 523 4.42 -0.90 6.08
C ARG A 523 3.61 0.34 6.24
N VAL A 524 3.80 1.42 5.41
CA VAL A 524 3.49 2.80 5.89
C VAL A 524 3.65 4.04 4.93
N ALA A 525 2.91 5.18 5.14
CA ALA A 525 2.88 6.47 4.34
C ALA A 525 2.13 7.72 4.94
N ARG A 526 1.90 8.83 4.19
CA ARG A 526 0.74 9.77 4.40
C ARG A 526 -0.40 9.54 3.42
N VAL A 527 -1.60 10.04 3.73
CA VAL A 527 -2.66 10.47 2.78
C VAL A 527 -3.52 11.62 3.38
N GLY A 528 -3.23 12.89 3.06
CA GLY A 528 -4.09 14.03 3.44
C GLY A 528 -3.78 14.63 4.81
N THR A 529 -4.78 14.93 5.65
CA THR A 529 -4.47 15.02 7.08
C THR A 529 -4.38 13.66 7.71
N GLU A 530 -4.74 12.55 7.04
CA GLU A 530 -4.39 11.20 7.51
C GLU A 530 -3.23 10.57 6.77
N CYS A 531 -2.91 9.32 7.12
CA CYS A 531 -1.64 8.67 6.85
C CYS A 531 -1.78 7.14 6.58
N MET A 532 -0.78 6.39 6.10
CA MET A 532 -0.93 5.00 5.59
C MET A 532 -0.07 4.00 6.34
N VAL A 533 -0.40 2.70 6.23
CA VAL A 533 0.19 1.48 6.82
C VAL A 533 -0.18 0.21 6.04
N VAL A 534 0.71 -0.77 5.89
CA VAL A 534 0.36 -2.14 5.45
C VAL A 534 0.88 -3.27 6.36
N TRP A 535 0.38 -4.49 6.11
CA TRP A 535 0.66 -5.74 6.83
C TRP A 535 1.21 -6.80 5.89
N HIS A 536 1.71 -7.91 6.45
CA HIS A 536 1.57 -9.29 5.93
C HIS A 536 0.70 -10.19 6.85
N ASP A 537 0.18 -11.29 6.30
CA ASP A 537 -0.80 -12.22 6.89
C ASP A 537 -0.34 -13.66 6.66
N ASN A 538 -0.37 -14.51 7.68
CA ASN A 538 0.19 -15.86 7.54
C ASN A 538 -0.86 -16.92 7.25
N GLN A 539 -1.46 -17.49 8.28
CA GLN A 539 -2.72 -18.21 8.16
C GLN A 539 -3.80 -17.19 8.60
N THR A 540 -5.02 -17.17 8.08
CA THR A 540 -5.62 -17.93 6.97
C THR A 540 -4.88 -17.75 5.64
N ALA A 541 -4.14 -16.65 5.47
CA ALA A 541 -3.66 -16.14 4.19
C ALA A 541 -4.81 -15.57 3.34
N TYR A 542 -5.53 -14.60 3.91
CA TYR A 542 -6.39 -13.63 3.21
C TYR A 542 -6.01 -12.22 3.73
N ILE A 543 -6.89 -11.21 3.63
CA ILE A 543 -6.69 -9.86 4.20
C ILE A 543 -8.06 -9.32 4.68
N TYR A 544 -8.33 -9.22 5.98
CA TYR A 544 -9.30 -8.28 6.57
C TYR A 544 -8.35 -6.87 6.67
N GLY A 545 -8.33 -5.73 7.46
CA GLY A 545 -7.57 -4.36 7.33
C GLY A 545 -7.86 -2.98 8.16
N ALA A 546 -6.92 -1.98 8.35
CA ALA A 546 -6.86 -0.80 9.34
C ALA A 546 -7.13 0.77 8.98
N ARG A 547 -6.96 1.81 9.89
CA ARG A 547 -6.63 3.32 9.70
C ARG A 547 -6.41 4.16 11.04
N VAL A 548 -5.84 5.41 11.11
CA VAL A 548 -5.44 6.20 12.38
C VAL A 548 -5.56 7.79 12.27
N SER A 549 -5.21 8.66 13.28
CA SER A 549 -5.78 10.04 13.53
C SER A 549 -4.99 11.35 14.26
N ASN A 550 -5.43 12.44 14.99
CA ASN A 550 -4.63 13.41 15.93
C ASN A 550 -4.60 13.33 17.52
N THR A 551 -5.73 13.33 18.27
CA THR A 551 -5.97 13.30 19.74
C THR A 551 -6.29 11.94 20.37
N GLY A 552 -6.83 10.96 19.63
CA GLY A 552 -6.10 9.69 19.56
C GLY A 552 -6.59 8.33 18.97
N ALA A 553 -7.79 8.05 18.46
CA ALA A 553 -8.29 6.64 18.43
C ALA A 553 -8.31 5.87 17.07
N VAL A 554 -8.24 4.54 17.12
CA VAL A 554 -8.75 3.57 16.11
C VAL A 554 -10.17 3.05 16.48
N LEU A 555 -11.05 3.91 16.99
CA LEU A 555 -12.51 3.98 16.76
C LEU A 555 -13.46 2.73 16.40
N ASN A 556 -14.21 1.91 17.21
CA ASN A 556 -14.56 0.49 16.73
C ASN A 556 -15.85 -0.41 17.06
N PRO A 557 -16.61 -0.99 16.06
CA PRO A 557 -17.69 -2.10 16.11
C PRO A 557 -17.52 -3.69 15.85
N SER A 558 -17.32 -4.34 14.65
CA SER A 558 -17.12 -5.85 14.44
C SER A 558 -16.29 -6.57 13.24
N ASP A 559 -15.12 -6.10 12.72
CA ASP A 559 -14.03 -6.63 11.76
C ASP A 559 -14.00 -6.67 10.15
N LEU A 560 -14.24 -5.63 9.32
CA LEU A 560 -14.86 -5.66 7.92
C LEU A 560 -14.22 -6.50 6.76
N LEU A 561 -13.74 -5.99 5.58
CA LEU A 561 -13.00 -6.85 4.62
C LEU A 561 -12.13 -6.13 3.57
N ILE A 562 -10.95 -6.68 3.27
CA ILE A 562 -9.91 -6.08 2.40
C ILE A 562 -9.42 -7.06 1.30
N ALA A 563 -9.61 -8.39 1.43
CA ALA A 563 -9.25 -9.44 0.48
C ALA A 563 -9.82 -10.83 0.81
N SER A 564 -10.05 -11.72 -0.18
CA SER A 564 -10.38 -13.12 0.14
C SER A 564 -9.88 -14.18 -0.86
N HIS A 565 -9.32 -15.28 -0.33
CA HIS A 565 -8.64 -16.42 -0.98
C HIS A 565 -7.17 -16.22 -1.38
N PHE A 566 -6.28 -16.55 -0.44
CA PHE A 566 -4.89 -16.90 -0.73
C PHE A 566 -4.47 -18.13 0.10
N ALA A 567 -3.25 -18.61 -0.11
CA ALA A 567 -2.65 -19.62 0.75
C ALA A 567 -1.12 -19.57 0.65
N TYR A 568 -0.50 -19.68 1.83
CA TYR A 568 0.92 -19.80 2.10
C TYR A 568 1.85 -18.66 1.65
N ASN A 569 2.00 -17.71 2.60
CA ASN A 569 3.31 -17.29 3.13
C ASN A 569 4.06 -16.12 2.45
N GLU A 570 3.40 -15.19 1.75
CA GLU A 570 4.08 -14.03 1.15
C GLU A 570 3.28 -12.70 1.19
N SER A 571 3.96 -11.61 0.80
CA SER A 571 3.59 -10.20 1.02
C SER A 571 2.22 -9.75 0.56
N LEU A 572 1.79 -8.66 1.19
CA LEU A 572 0.46 -8.09 1.07
C LEU A 572 0.58 -6.57 1.19
N ALA A 573 -0.28 -5.81 0.52
CA ALA A 573 -0.36 -4.37 0.78
C ALA A 573 -1.69 -3.73 0.46
N LEU A 574 -1.77 -2.42 0.72
CA LEU A 574 -2.91 -1.56 0.43
C LEU A 574 -2.45 -0.13 0.10
N ALA A 575 -3.19 0.62 -0.71
CA ALA A 575 -3.04 2.07 -0.91
C ALA A 575 -4.40 2.77 -1.13
N SER A 576 -4.48 4.10 -1.09
CA SER A 576 -5.76 4.85 -1.12
C SER A 576 -5.94 5.85 -2.26
N ASP A 577 -7.19 5.97 -2.73
CA ASP A 577 -7.70 7.05 -3.58
C ASP A 577 -8.17 8.32 -2.84
N GLY A 578 -8.10 8.33 -1.51
CA GLY A 578 -8.62 9.40 -0.65
C GLY A 578 -10.10 9.24 -0.31
N THR A 579 -10.83 8.35 -1.00
CA THR A 579 -12.24 8.00 -0.79
C THR A 579 -12.45 6.49 -0.59
N ASN A 580 -11.60 5.66 -1.19
CA ASN A 580 -11.50 4.19 -1.13
C ASN A 580 -10.02 3.78 -1.30
N LEU A 581 -9.80 2.48 -1.50
CA LEU A 581 -8.55 1.75 -1.31
C LEU A 581 -8.39 0.64 -2.33
N LEU A 582 -7.20 0.09 -2.49
CA LEU A 582 -6.99 -1.27 -2.98
C LEU A 582 -6.00 -2.01 -2.13
N VAL A 583 -6.01 -3.33 -2.29
CA VAL A 583 -5.39 -4.39 -1.51
C VAL A 583 -4.80 -5.44 -2.45
N ALA A 584 -3.75 -6.15 -2.04
CA ALA A 584 -2.96 -7.05 -2.90
C ALA A 584 -2.51 -8.34 -2.18
N TRP A 585 -2.73 -9.54 -2.75
CA TRP A 585 -2.29 -10.83 -2.16
C TRP A 585 -2.05 -11.99 -3.15
N GLY A 586 -1.22 -12.99 -2.80
CA GLY A 586 -0.77 -14.06 -3.70
C GLY A 586 -1.08 -15.48 -3.22
N GLY A 587 -1.94 -16.23 -3.92
CA GLY A 587 -2.76 -17.30 -3.35
C GLY A 587 -2.84 -18.65 -4.05
N TYR A 588 -2.62 -19.75 -3.32
CA TYR A 588 -2.50 -21.10 -3.88
C TYR A 588 -3.83 -21.71 -4.36
N TYR A 589 -3.91 -22.05 -5.66
CA TYR A 589 -4.98 -22.87 -6.22
C TYR A 589 -4.59 -24.36 -6.25
N ALA A 590 -5.34 -25.18 -5.52
CA ALA A 590 -4.99 -26.58 -5.27
C ALA A 590 -5.20 -27.58 -6.44
N SER A 591 -5.50 -27.10 -7.65
CA SER A 591 -5.89 -27.93 -8.80
C SER A 591 -5.07 -27.62 -10.06
N GLY A 592 -3.87 -28.20 -10.16
CA GLY A 592 -3.05 -28.11 -11.38
C GLY A 592 -1.59 -28.54 -11.22
N GLY A 593 -1.03 -28.44 -10.01
CA GLY A 593 0.38 -28.74 -9.74
C GLY A 593 1.33 -27.55 -9.93
N HIS A 594 0.78 -26.35 -10.06
CA HIS A 594 1.51 -25.07 -10.03
C HIS A 594 1.14 -24.32 -8.74
N ALA A 595 1.98 -23.37 -8.31
CA ALA A 595 1.76 -22.62 -7.07
C ALA A 595 0.79 -21.43 -7.28
N THR A 596 0.85 -20.47 -6.35
CA THR A 596 -0.02 -19.31 -6.09
C THR A 596 -0.47 -18.43 -7.30
N GLU A 597 -1.51 -17.61 -7.13
CA GLU A 597 -2.08 -16.66 -8.10
C GLU A 597 -2.41 -15.33 -7.40
N VAL A 598 -2.09 -14.18 -8.00
CA VAL A 598 -2.28 -12.89 -7.31
C VAL A 598 -3.65 -12.27 -7.56
N GLN A 599 -4.18 -11.67 -6.50
CA GLN A 599 -5.53 -11.16 -6.39
C GLN A 599 -5.58 -9.83 -5.62
N ALA A 600 -6.71 -9.15 -5.73
CA ALA A 600 -6.95 -7.84 -5.12
C ALA A 600 -8.44 -7.58 -4.82
N THR A 601 -8.73 -6.64 -3.92
CA THR A 601 -10.08 -6.15 -3.59
C THR A 601 -9.97 -4.71 -3.12
N ARG A 602 -10.81 -3.81 -3.64
CA ARG A 602 -10.87 -2.41 -3.24
C ARG A 602 -11.84 -2.23 -2.11
N VAL A 603 -11.64 -1.18 -1.33
CA VAL A 603 -12.37 -0.99 -0.08
C VAL A 603 -12.62 0.48 0.19
N THR A 604 -13.84 0.83 0.59
CA THR A 604 -14.25 2.23 0.80
C THR A 604 -13.56 2.92 1.98
N GLY A 605 -13.72 4.25 2.04
CA GLY A 605 -13.62 5.17 3.19
C GLY A 605 -14.26 4.67 4.47
N LEU A 606 -15.11 3.65 4.34
CA LEU A 606 -15.94 3.03 5.34
C LEU A 606 -15.64 1.52 5.47
N GLY A 607 -14.45 1.05 5.06
CA GLY A 607 -14.00 -0.34 5.26
C GLY A 607 -14.78 -1.43 4.50
N VAL A 608 -15.84 -1.06 3.76
CA VAL A 608 -16.65 -1.99 2.97
C VAL A 608 -15.88 -2.38 1.71
N PRO A 609 -15.63 -3.67 1.44
CA PRO A 609 -15.07 -4.12 0.18
C PRO A 609 -16.04 -3.89 -0.98
N LEU A 610 -15.47 -3.63 -2.15
CA LEU A 610 -16.17 -3.33 -3.38
C LEU A 610 -16.13 -4.56 -4.32
N ASP A 611 -15.03 -5.31 -4.32
CA ASP A 611 -14.72 -6.35 -5.31
C ASP A 611 -14.72 -7.73 -4.62
N ASN A 612 -15.80 -8.50 -4.81
CA ASN A 612 -15.94 -9.89 -4.37
C ASN A 612 -16.81 -10.67 -5.41
N PRO A 613 -16.32 -11.73 -6.09
CA PRO A 613 -15.03 -12.37 -5.91
C PRO A 613 -13.88 -11.40 -6.14
N ALA A 614 -12.75 -11.70 -5.50
CA ALA A 614 -11.55 -10.90 -5.62
C ALA A 614 -11.10 -10.81 -7.08
N LEU A 615 -10.56 -9.66 -7.42
CA LEU A 615 -9.97 -9.34 -8.69
C LEU A 615 -8.87 -10.34 -9.01
N ALA A 616 -9.02 -11.13 -10.07
CA ALA A 616 -8.01 -12.10 -10.48
C ALA A 616 -6.92 -11.37 -11.27
N LEU A 617 -5.86 -10.93 -10.60
CA LEU A 617 -4.83 -10.09 -11.24
C LEU A 617 -3.94 -10.87 -12.21
N SER A 618 -4.08 -12.19 -12.27
CA SER A 618 -3.50 -13.00 -13.32
C SER A 618 -4.46 -14.09 -13.76
N GLN A 619 -4.61 -14.26 -15.07
CA GLN A 619 -5.30 -15.43 -15.66
C GLN A 619 -4.31 -16.54 -16.09
N SER A 620 -3.10 -16.56 -15.53
CA SER A 620 -2.04 -17.51 -15.91
C SER A 620 -1.62 -18.42 -14.76
N GLY A 621 -1.97 -19.70 -14.84
CA GLY A 621 -1.71 -20.70 -13.79
C GLY A 621 -0.23 -21.08 -13.61
N ASN A 622 0.56 -20.18 -13.04
CA ASN A 622 1.90 -20.41 -12.48
C ASN A 622 2.08 -19.54 -11.22
N GLY A 623 2.99 -19.94 -10.32
CA GLY A 623 3.07 -19.46 -8.94
C GLY A 623 3.38 -17.98 -8.76
N GLN A 624 2.52 -17.25 -8.06
CA GLN A 624 2.54 -15.81 -7.91
C GLN A 624 2.36 -15.31 -6.48
N ASN A 625 3.22 -14.40 -6.03
CA ASN A 625 3.47 -14.17 -4.62
C ASN A 625 4.11 -12.78 -4.36
N THR A 626 4.32 -12.47 -3.09
CA THR A 626 4.86 -11.20 -2.57
C THR A 626 4.20 -9.89 -3.05
N PRO A 627 2.87 -9.79 -3.27
CA PRO A 627 2.26 -8.60 -3.84
C PRO A 627 2.00 -7.41 -2.92
N VAL A 628 1.67 -6.30 -3.58
CA VAL A 628 1.74 -4.92 -3.07
C VAL A 628 0.95 -3.94 -3.95
N VAL A 629 0.63 -2.73 -3.47
CA VAL A 629 -0.24 -1.80 -4.22
C VAL A 629 -0.08 -0.31 -3.90
N ALA A 630 -0.44 0.52 -4.89
CA ALA A 630 -0.41 1.98 -4.94
C ALA A 630 -1.70 2.56 -5.56
N HIS A 631 -1.95 3.88 -5.50
CA HIS A 631 -3.14 4.51 -6.12
C HIS A 631 -2.91 5.83 -6.87
N ASP A 632 -3.53 5.99 -8.05
CA ASP A 632 -3.24 7.01 -9.07
C ASP A 632 -4.00 8.33 -9.14
N GLY A 633 -4.95 8.52 -8.23
CA GLY A 633 -5.98 9.57 -8.36
C GLY A 633 -7.06 9.21 -9.39
N THR A 634 -7.10 7.97 -9.89
CA THR A 634 -8.15 7.39 -10.76
C THR A 634 -8.18 5.83 -10.72
N ASN A 635 -7.04 5.17 -10.50
CA ASN A 635 -6.84 3.72 -10.51
C ASN A 635 -5.72 3.31 -9.55
N PHE A 636 -5.77 2.12 -8.99
CA PHE A 636 -4.69 1.48 -8.26
C PHE A 636 -3.75 0.71 -9.19
N LEU A 637 -2.56 0.35 -8.72
CA LEU A 637 -1.72 -0.68 -9.35
C LEU A 637 -1.24 -1.67 -8.30
N VAL A 638 -1.61 -2.93 -8.46
CA VAL A 638 -1.15 -4.06 -7.66
C VAL A 638 -0.10 -4.84 -8.42
N VAL A 639 1.03 -5.22 -7.81
CA VAL A 639 2.11 -5.95 -8.50
C VAL A 639 2.71 -7.06 -7.65
N TRP A 640 3.34 -8.06 -8.27
CA TRP A 640 3.65 -9.36 -7.65
C TRP A 640 4.69 -10.19 -8.39
N HIS A 641 5.38 -11.09 -7.69
CA HIS A 641 6.27 -12.08 -8.31
C HIS A 641 5.53 -13.27 -8.85
N ASP A 642 6.02 -13.83 -9.96
CA ASP A 642 5.28 -14.62 -10.91
C ASP A 642 6.19 -15.62 -11.65
N THR A 643 6.09 -16.88 -11.28
CA THR A 643 6.88 -18.00 -11.84
C THR A 643 6.33 -18.54 -13.17
N ARG A 644 5.64 -17.71 -13.97
CA ARG A 644 5.25 -18.03 -15.37
C ARG A 644 6.41 -18.48 -16.26
N ASN A 645 7.65 -18.16 -15.88
CA ASN A 645 8.85 -18.79 -16.42
C ASN A 645 9.68 -19.43 -15.28
N PRO A 646 10.54 -20.44 -15.55
CA PRO A 646 11.23 -21.24 -14.53
C PRO A 646 12.37 -20.50 -13.79
N ARG A 647 12.48 -19.19 -14.00
CA ARG A 647 13.35 -18.28 -13.26
C ARG A 647 12.50 -17.31 -12.42
N GLY A 648 11.36 -16.86 -12.95
CA GLY A 648 10.47 -15.86 -12.35
C GLY A 648 10.24 -14.68 -13.28
N ASP A 649 9.26 -13.85 -12.96
CA ASP A 649 8.97 -12.52 -13.51
C ASP A 649 8.16 -11.72 -12.46
N ILE A 650 8.03 -10.40 -12.59
CA ILE A 650 6.91 -9.68 -11.97
C ILE A 650 5.87 -9.44 -12.99
N TYR A 651 4.64 -9.57 -12.51
CA TYR A 651 3.50 -9.03 -13.18
C TYR A 651 2.80 -7.99 -12.31
N GLY A 652 1.96 -7.18 -12.93
CA GLY A 652 1.22 -6.11 -12.29
C GLY A 652 -0.20 -5.98 -12.82
N ALA A 653 -0.98 -5.11 -12.22
CA ALA A 653 -2.39 -4.96 -12.54
C ALA A 653 -2.93 -3.61 -12.11
N ARG A 654 -3.26 -2.75 -13.07
CA ARG A 654 -4.00 -1.53 -12.76
C ARG A 654 -5.45 -1.86 -12.51
N VAL A 655 -6.06 -1.23 -11.50
CA VAL A 655 -7.45 -1.45 -11.09
C VAL A 655 -8.14 -0.11 -10.92
N SER A 656 -9.17 0.22 -11.68
CA SER A 656 -9.81 1.54 -11.55
C SER A 656 -10.46 1.79 -10.18
N GLU A 657 -10.78 3.05 -9.89
CA GLU A 657 -11.72 3.45 -8.82
C GLU A 657 -13.14 2.84 -9.00
N THR A 658 -13.40 2.17 -10.12
CA THR A 658 -14.58 1.34 -10.35
C THR A 658 -14.24 -0.15 -10.54
N GLY A 659 -13.12 -0.63 -10.00
CA GLY A 659 -12.76 -2.05 -9.84
C GLY A 659 -12.46 -2.83 -11.12
N VAL A 660 -12.68 -2.21 -12.28
CA VAL A 660 -12.24 -2.75 -13.56
C VAL A 660 -10.73 -2.74 -13.51
N VAL A 661 -10.12 -3.91 -13.30
CA VAL A 661 -8.74 -4.11 -13.66
C VAL A 661 -8.67 -4.09 -15.19
N LEU A 662 -7.60 -3.54 -15.76
CA LEU A 662 -7.74 -2.81 -17.03
C LEU A 662 -7.25 -3.51 -18.32
N ASP A 663 -6.91 -4.82 -18.34
CA ASP A 663 -6.29 -5.46 -19.52
C ASP A 663 -6.16 -7.05 -19.66
N PRO A 664 -6.87 -7.92 -18.89
CA PRO A 664 -6.76 -9.40 -18.75
C PRO A 664 -5.51 -10.33 -18.50
N SER A 665 -4.37 -10.31 -19.23
CA SER A 665 -3.21 -11.24 -19.02
C SER A 665 -2.05 -10.91 -18.02
N GLY A 666 -2.12 -9.91 -17.15
CA GLY A 666 -1.07 -9.44 -16.20
C GLY A 666 0.03 -8.56 -16.82
N ILE A 667 0.46 -7.50 -16.13
CA ILE A 667 1.51 -6.56 -16.56
C ILE A 667 2.92 -7.10 -16.27
N ARG A 668 3.51 -7.94 -17.14
CA ARG A 668 4.92 -8.41 -17.07
C ARG A 668 5.97 -7.27 -17.00
N ILE A 669 6.28 -6.77 -15.81
CA ILE A 669 7.12 -5.57 -15.59
C ILE A 669 8.61 -5.91 -15.48
N SER A 670 8.98 -7.20 -15.39
CA SER A 670 10.35 -7.72 -15.25
C SER A 670 11.11 -7.97 -16.55
N SER A 671 10.97 -9.20 -17.09
CA SER A 671 10.40 -9.45 -18.40
C SER A 671 11.23 -9.87 -19.64
N SER A 672 12.34 -10.62 -19.53
CA SER A 672 12.94 -11.37 -20.66
C SER A 672 13.38 -12.81 -20.37
N SER A 673 14.64 -13.20 -20.58
CA SER A 673 15.05 -14.52 -21.06
C SER A 673 16.02 -15.33 -20.18
N SER A 674 16.79 -14.70 -19.30
CA SER A 674 17.98 -15.31 -18.67
C SER A 674 17.94 -15.33 -17.14
N ASN A 675 16.85 -14.87 -16.51
CA ASN A 675 16.98 -14.01 -15.34
C ASN A 675 15.60 -14.04 -14.52
N SER A 676 15.52 -13.87 -13.17
CA SER A 676 14.79 -14.78 -12.18
C SER A 676 13.94 -14.37 -10.86
N PRO A 677 12.92 -13.47 -10.77
CA PRO A 677 12.53 -12.71 -9.53
C PRO A 677 11.86 -13.28 -8.21
N THR A 678 11.57 -12.42 -7.19
CA THR A 678 10.66 -12.55 -5.97
C THR A 678 10.11 -11.15 -5.48
N SER A 679 9.68 -10.91 -4.21
CA SER A 679 9.44 -9.71 -3.31
C SER A 679 8.93 -8.27 -3.69
N PRO A 680 7.93 -7.96 -4.54
CA PRO A 680 7.59 -6.55 -4.87
C PRO A 680 7.15 -5.58 -3.75
N ALA A 681 7.31 -4.27 -4.01
CA ALA A 681 6.39 -3.15 -3.67
C ALA A 681 6.19 -2.12 -4.78
N VAL A 682 5.20 -1.23 -4.61
CA VAL A 682 4.81 -0.20 -5.59
C VAL A 682 4.25 1.07 -4.91
N SER A 683 4.53 2.25 -5.45
CA SER A 683 3.80 3.49 -5.10
C SER A 683 3.41 4.28 -6.35
N HIS A 684 2.65 5.36 -6.15
CA HIS A 684 2.04 6.19 -7.20
C HIS A 684 2.56 7.64 -7.27
N ASP A 685 2.59 8.16 -8.49
CA ASP A 685 3.35 9.31 -8.95
C ASP A 685 2.59 10.65 -9.20
N GLY A 686 1.35 10.79 -8.79
CA GLY A 686 0.46 11.82 -9.32
C GLY A 686 -0.22 11.44 -10.65
N THR A 687 0.35 10.64 -11.57
CA THR A 687 -0.42 10.06 -12.72
C THR A 687 0.09 8.71 -13.31
N ASN A 688 0.91 7.92 -12.61
CA ASN A 688 1.46 6.61 -12.99
C ASN A 688 2.14 5.93 -11.77
N PHE A 689 2.84 4.81 -11.92
CA PHE A 689 3.43 4.06 -10.80
C PHE A 689 4.87 3.60 -11.03
N LEU A 690 5.49 3.02 -9.99
CA LEU A 690 6.58 2.06 -10.18
C LEU A 690 6.60 0.93 -9.15
N VAL A 691 7.07 -0.20 -9.67
CA VAL A 691 7.02 -1.59 -9.26
C VAL A 691 8.45 -2.15 -9.16
N VAL A 692 8.80 -2.86 -8.07
CA VAL A 692 10.22 -3.23 -7.72
C VAL A 692 10.29 -4.38 -6.65
N TRP A 693 11.10 -5.51 -6.72
CA TRP A 693 10.75 -6.92 -6.20
C TRP A 693 11.67 -8.18 -5.67
N ALA A 694 12.48 -9.10 -6.32
CA ALA A 694 13.67 -9.87 -5.70
C ALA A 694 14.71 -10.57 -6.62
N ASP A 695 16.03 -10.38 -6.50
CA ASP A 695 17.09 -10.93 -7.39
C ASP A 695 18.08 -11.94 -6.81
N TYR A 696 18.43 -12.94 -7.63
CA TYR A 696 19.61 -13.80 -7.53
C TYR A 696 20.58 -13.84 -8.73
N GLN A 697 20.10 -14.08 -9.96
CA GLN A 697 20.82 -15.03 -10.84
C GLN A 697 21.95 -14.49 -11.72
N SER A 698 21.75 -13.39 -12.43
CA SER A 698 22.82 -12.62 -13.09
C SER A 698 23.47 -11.63 -12.11
N GLY A 699 23.20 -11.83 -10.81
CA GLY A 699 24.00 -11.32 -9.72
C GLY A 699 23.27 -10.49 -8.66
N TYR A 700 21.96 -10.62 -8.46
CA TYR A 700 21.21 -9.95 -7.38
C TYR A 700 20.80 -8.44 -7.55
N GLY A 701 20.10 -8.02 -8.62
CA GLY A 701 19.30 -6.82 -9.04
C GLY A 701 17.84 -6.43 -8.59
N ILE A 702 17.23 -5.38 -9.19
CA ILE A 702 15.81 -4.92 -9.00
C ILE A 702 15.13 -4.52 -10.34
N HIS A 703 15.81 -4.33 -11.46
CA HIS A 703 15.36 -4.12 -12.86
C HIS A 703 13.98 -3.46 -13.14
N GLY A 704 13.39 -2.82 -12.14
CA GLY A 704 11.97 -2.59 -11.94
C GLY A 704 11.47 -1.62 -12.94
N ALA A 705 10.18 -1.40 -12.98
CA ALA A 705 9.66 -0.56 -14.05
C ALA A 705 8.44 0.23 -13.68
N ARG A 706 8.40 1.37 -14.37
CA ARG A 706 7.36 2.36 -14.30
C ARG A 706 6.24 1.85 -15.17
N VAL A 707 5.06 1.91 -14.60
CA VAL A 707 3.83 1.48 -15.26
C VAL A 707 2.99 2.73 -15.38
N SER A 708 2.65 3.13 -16.60
CA SER A 708 1.77 4.29 -16.76
C SER A 708 0.43 4.06 -16.09
N SER A 709 -0.32 5.10 -15.74
CA SER A 709 -1.75 4.91 -15.40
C SER A 709 -2.58 4.38 -16.59
N ALA A 710 -1.99 4.35 -17.79
CA ALA A 710 -2.47 3.65 -18.97
C ALA A 710 -1.92 2.19 -19.11
N GLY A 711 -1.27 1.63 -18.09
CA GLY A 711 -0.90 0.21 -17.94
C GLY A 711 0.32 -0.24 -18.69
N SER A 712 0.76 0.59 -19.63
CA SER A 712 1.93 0.31 -20.42
C SER A 712 3.16 0.44 -19.53
N VAL A 713 3.87 -0.68 -19.36
CA VAL A 713 5.29 -0.67 -18.99
C VAL A 713 6.00 0.06 -20.13
N LEU A 714 6.19 1.38 -20.00
CA LEU A 714 6.92 2.09 -21.06
C LEU A 714 8.39 1.65 -21.07
N ASP A 715 8.79 0.99 -19.99
CA ASP A 715 10.12 0.53 -19.71
C ASP A 715 10.39 -0.81 -20.35
N THR A 716 11.19 -0.79 -21.41
CA THR A 716 11.57 -1.95 -22.20
C THR A 716 12.93 -1.68 -22.84
N PRO A 717 14.04 -2.09 -22.19
CA PRO A 717 14.06 -2.87 -20.96
C PRO A 717 13.53 -2.08 -19.74
N PRO A 718 12.72 -2.70 -18.85
CA PRO A 718 12.69 -2.41 -17.41
C PRO A 718 14.11 -2.17 -16.95
N LEU A 719 14.33 -1.19 -16.10
CA LEU A 719 15.49 -0.30 -16.30
C LEU A 719 16.56 -0.67 -15.26
N ALA A 720 17.76 -0.09 -15.21
CA ALA A 720 18.90 -0.87 -14.66
C ALA A 720 19.53 -0.48 -13.31
N ILE A 721 18.76 -0.22 -12.26
CA ILE A 721 19.28 0.38 -11.02
C ILE A 721 20.27 -0.46 -10.18
N SER A 722 21.01 -1.47 -10.65
CA SER A 722 22.23 -2.06 -10.01
C SER A 722 23.05 -3.11 -10.85
N THR A 723 24.06 -2.83 -11.79
CA THR A 723 25.04 -3.70 -12.74
C THR A 723 26.60 -4.32 -12.48
N SER A 724 27.36 -4.24 -11.29
CA SER A 724 28.50 -4.92 -10.52
C SER A 724 28.26 -5.60 -9.08
N SER A 725 28.67 -6.88 -8.78
CA SER A 725 28.52 -7.89 -7.60
C SER A 725 27.25 -8.66 -7.04
N SER A 726 26.73 -8.56 -5.79
CA SER A 726 25.84 -9.63 -5.16
C SER A 726 24.69 -9.24 -4.15
N GLY A 727 24.25 -10.12 -3.21
CA GLY A 727 22.85 -10.29 -2.70
C GLY A 727 22.17 -9.31 -1.71
N GLN A 728 20.86 -9.00 -1.92
CA GLN A 728 20.19 -7.82 -1.31
C GLN A 728 18.65 -7.88 -1.22
N PHE A 729 18.04 -7.98 -0.04
CA PHE A 729 16.66 -8.45 0.15
C PHE A 729 15.66 -7.26 0.49
N ARG A 730 14.36 -7.40 0.82
CA ARG A 730 13.36 -6.47 1.50
C ARG A 730 12.83 -5.05 1.08
N PRO A 731 11.52 -4.80 0.90
CA PRO A 731 11.12 -4.11 -0.34
C PRO A 731 10.09 -2.93 -0.42
N GLU A 732 10.28 -1.66 0.00
CA GLU A 732 9.08 -0.85 0.42
C GLU A 732 8.96 0.73 0.40
N VAL A 733 7.77 1.28 0.04
CA VAL A 733 7.45 2.53 -0.77
C VAL A 733 6.27 3.46 -0.32
N ALA A 734 6.44 4.81 -0.23
CA ALA A 734 5.40 5.88 0.05
C ALA A 734 5.81 7.43 -0.02
N HIS A 735 4.86 8.42 -0.16
CA HIS A 735 4.87 9.83 -0.78
C HIS A 735 5.54 11.14 -0.22
N ASP A 736 5.87 12.17 -1.09
CA ASP A 736 6.40 13.57 -0.80
C ASP A 736 5.78 14.79 -1.57
N GLY A 737 5.05 14.61 -2.67
CA GLY A 737 4.64 15.72 -3.60
C GLY A 737 5.81 16.14 -6.78
N THR A 738 7.14 16.09 -7.20
CA THR A 738 7.75 15.84 -8.57
C THR A 738 8.53 14.51 -8.66
N ASN A 739 8.72 13.75 -7.57
CA ASN A 739 9.75 12.68 -7.40
C ASN A 739 9.42 11.43 -6.34
N PHE A 740 10.18 10.29 -6.09
CA PHE A 740 9.98 8.98 -5.30
C PHE A 740 11.39 8.55 -4.56
N LEU A 741 11.83 7.33 -4.04
CA LEU A 741 12.99 7.04 -3.06
C LEU A 741 13.42 5.55 -2.67
N VAL A 742 13.48 4.47 -3.47
CA VAL A 742 13.50 2.98 -3.18
C VAL A 742 14.49 2.15 -2.20
N VAL A 743 14.15 1.74 -0.95
CA VAL A 743 14.96 1.26 0.24
C VAL A 743 14.99 -0.26 0.53
N TRP A 744 16.14 -0.90 0.86
CA TRP A 744 16.17 -2.37 1.16
C TRP A 744 17.24 -3.14 2.00
N HIS A 745 17.76 -4.32 1.60
CA HIS A 745 18.51 -5.32 2.41
C HIS A 745 19.73 -6.03 1.76
N ASP A 746 20.63 -5.28 1.11
CA ASP A 746 22.03 -5.55 0.61
C ASP A 746 22.95 -6.32 1.56
N PHE A 747 24.16 -6.72 1.15
CA PHE A 747 25.15 -7.49 1.93
C PHE A 747 26.63 -7.09 1.62
N ARG A 748 26.92 -5.92 1.03
CA ARG A 748 27.93 -5.88 -0.05
C ARG A 748 29.37 -6.28 0.21
N GLN A 749 29.90 -6.13 1.41
CA GLN A 749 31.22 -6.65 1.77
C GLN A 749 31.36 -6.87 3.29
N GLY A 750 30.96 -8.06 3.77
CA GLY A 750 30.55 -8.36 5.17
C GLY A 750 29.23 -9.13 5.17
N HIS A 751 28.19 -8.68 5.88
CA HIS A 751 26.79 -9.14 5.70
C HIS A 751 25.71 -8.05 6.03
N GLY A 752 24.71 -7.77 5.16
CA GLY A 752 23.57 -6.82 5.28
C GLY A 752 23.64 -5.27 4.88
N ASP A 753 22.70 -4.56 4.20
CA ASP A 753 22.75 -3.09 3.83
C ASP A 753 21.34 -2.48 3.38
N ILE A 754 20.95 -1.18 3.48
CA ILE A 754 19.60 -0.53 3.20
C ILE A 754 19.98 0.60 2.29
N TYR A 755 19.26 0.84 1.22
CA TYR A 755 19.50 2.03 0.46
C TYR A 755 18.23 2.34 -0.38
N GLY A 756 17.61 3.52 -0.17
CA GLY A 756 16.57 4.27 -0.94
C GLY A 756 16.71 4.68 -2.45
N ALA A 757 17.12 5.88 -2.86
CA ALA A 757 17.38 6.23 -4.27
C ALA A 757 16.17 6.38 -5.18
N ARG A 758 16.42 7.09 -6.26
CA ARG A 758 15.50 8.09 -6.77
C ARG A 758 15.53 8.07 -8.31
N VAL A 759 14.37 7.97 -8.95
CA VAL A 759 14.17 7.70 -10.37
C VAL A 759 13.13 8.59 -11.10
N ASN A 760 13.48 9.82 -11.64
CA ASN A 760 12.93 11.26 -11.64
C ASN A 760 11.45 11.54 -11.99
N GLY A 761 11.02 12.74 -12.37
CA GLY A 761 9.62 13.03 -12.66
C GLY A 761 9.27 12.69 -14.11
N THR A 762 9.20 13.69 -14.96
CA THR A 762 9.26 13.54 -16.43
C THR A 762 9.86 12.23 -17.06
N SER A 763 11.16 12.10 -17.36
CA SER A 763 11.65 11.09 -18.35
C SER A 763 12.77 10.07 -17.98
N GLY A 764 12.43 8.81 -17.68
CA GLY A 764 13.29 7.64 -17.97
C GLY A 764 14.58 7.43 -17.18
N SER A 765 14.99 8.35 -16.33
CA SER A 765 16.21 8.42 -15.49
C SER A 765 16.13 8.04 -14.00
N VAL A 766 17.22 7.49 -13.45
CA VAL A 766 17.68 7.75 -12.07
C VAL A 766 17.92 9.22 -11.93
N LEU A 767 17.86 9.69 -10.71
CA LEU A 767 18.78 10.69 -10.22
C LEU A 767 19.75 10.13 -9.20
N ASP A 768 19.84 8.81 -9.11
CA ASP A 768 20.36 8.19 -7.93
C ASP A 768 20.89 6.76 -8.05
N PRO A 769 22.17 6.59 -8.41
CA PRO A 769 22.54 5.42 -9.13
C PRO A 769 23.65 4.61 -8.51
N SER A 770 23.71 4.56 -7.19
CA SER A 770 24.82 3.89 -6.52
C SER A 770 24.54 3.49 -5.07
N GLY A 771 23.86 4.40 -4.40
CA GLY A 771 23.68 4.51 -2.96
C GLY A 771 23.38 5.95 -2.63
N ILE A 772 22.64 6.33 -1.57
CA ILE A 772 23.04 7.26 -0.50
C ILE A 772 23.46 6.38 0.66
N ALA A 773 24.65 6.60 1.16
CA ALA A 773 25.35 5.69 2.02
C ALA A 773 25.29 6.22 3.43
N ILE A 774 24.11 6.69 3.80
CA ILE A 774 23.70 7.00 5.17
C ILE A 774 24.35 6.03 6.11
N SER A 775 24.06 4.73 6.03
CA SER A 775 24.74 3.82 6.91
C SER A 775 26.21 3.52 6.52
N ALA A 776 27.12 3.40 7.53
CA ALA A 776 28.62 3.51 7.70
C ALA A 776 29.64 3.47 9.01
N ALA A 777 29.43 2.96 10.28
CA ALA A 777 30.18 2.55 11.56
C ALA A 777 29.80 1.23 12.40
N THR A 778 30.23 0.00 12.00
CA THR A 778 30.43 -1.37 12.57
C THR A 778 29.91 -2.85 12.24
N ASP A 779 29.09 -3.30 11.26
CA ASP A 779 28.69 -4.75 11.11
C ASP A 779 27.17 -5.06 10.84
N ASN A 780 26.58 -6.24 11.17
CA ASN A 780 25.62 -6.88 10.22
C ASN A 780 24.29 -6.21 9.91
N GLN A 781 24.08 -6.00 8.65
CA GLN A 781 23.20 -4.98 8.21
C GLN A 781 21.72 -5.34 7.90
N LEU A 782 20.69 -5.25 8.72
CA LEU A 782 19.33 -5.83 8.44
C LEU A 782 18.21 -4.76 8.04
N TYR A 783 16.89 -4.97 7.80
CA TYR A 783 15.79 -4.43 6.89
C TYR A 783 14.86 -3.09 7.12
N PRO A 784 14.26 -2.34 6.08
CA PRO A 784 13.69 -0.91 6.15
C PRO A 784 12.36 -0.43 5.47
N GLN A 785 11.83 0.81 5.77
CA GLN A 785 11.01 1.70 4.84
C GLN A 785 10.77 3.19 5.27
N VAL A 786 9.80 3.94 4.63
CA VAL A 786 9.71 5.39 4.18
C VAL A 786 8.35 6.18 4.35
N ALA A 787 8.30 7.56 4.37
CA ALA A 787 7.33 8.53 3.69
C ALA A 787 7.41 10.06 4.13
N HIS A 788 6.87 11.09 3.41
CA HIS A 788 7.18 12.55 3.60
C HIS A 788 6.18 13.71 3.74
N ASN A 789 6.62 14.61 4.63
CA ASN A 789 6.02 15.80 5.18
C ASN A 789 5.21 16.82 4.38
N GLY A 790 5.55 17.09 3.12
CA GLY A 790 5.32 18.39 2.47
C GLY A 790 6.56 19.30 2.47
N THR A 791 7.68 18.80 2.98
CA THR A 791 9.05 19.33 2.83
C THR A 791 10.03 18.16 3.06
N ASN A 792 9.70 17.24 3.99
CA ASN A 792 10.53 16.07 4.32
C ASN A 792 10.07 14.67 4.90
N PHE A 793 10.60 13.55 4.38
CA PHE A 793 10.42 12.15 4.87
C PHE A 793 10.79 11.83 6.32
N LEU A 794 10.44 10.61 6.80
CA LEU A 794 11.26 9.69 7.66
C LEU A 794 11.65 8.39 6.79
N VAL A 795 12.74 7.59 7.05
CA VAL A 795 13.14 6.18 6.55
C VAL A 795 14.13 5.40 7.51
N VAL A 796 14.15 4.07 7.84
CA VAL A 796 14.94 3.34 8.97
C VAL A 796 15.23 1.80 8.90
N TRP A 797 15.86 1.16 9.96
CA TRP A 797 16.48 -0.19 10.21
C TRP A 797 17.03 -0.40 11.74
N HIS A 798 17.50 -1.59 12.25
CA HIS A 798 17.94 -2.24 13.62
C HIS A 798 19.41 -2.69 14.11
N ASP A 799 19.97 -2.72 15.35
CA ASP A 799 21.44 -3.00 15.67
C ASP A 799 21.99 -4.46 16.39
N THR A 800 23.20 -5.26 16.59
CA THR A 800 24.73 -5.76 16.25
C THR A 800 26.11 -5.09 15.50
N ARG A 801 27.04 -3.98 15.64
CA ARG A 801 27.51 -2.59 16.34
C ARG A 801 27.97 -2.41 17.91
N ASN A 802 27.40 -1.70 18.88
CA ASN A 802 27.87 -1.39 20.26
C ASN A 802 27.02 -1.72 21.55
N ASN A 803 26.26 -2.83 21.68
CA ASN A 803 25.79 -3.60 22.87
C ASN A 803 24.86 -4.80 22.54
N ALA A 804 25.42 -6.05 22.48
CA ALA A 804 25.06 -7.43 22.02
C ALA A 804 23.90 -7.71 21.06
N SER A 805 22.98 -6.79 21.00
CA SER A 805 21.74 -6.84 20.27
C SER A 805 21.25 -5.38 20.01
N GLY A 806 22.10 -4.35 20.17
CA GLY A 806 22.21 -3.12 19.39
C GLY A 806 22.14 -1.71 20.09
N ASP A 807 21.62 -0.59 19.55
CA ASP A 807 20.78 0.49 20.20
C ASP A 807 19.85 1.30 19.27
N ILE A 808 19.44 2.60 19.22
CA ILE A 808 18.54 3.16 18.07
C ILE A 808 18.74 4.54 17.21
N TYR A 809 19.24 4.67 15.92
CA TYR A 809 20.08 5.73 15.14
C TYR A 809 19.49 6.22 13.78
N GLY A 810 20.04 7.24 13.06
CA GLY A 810 19.66 7.58 11.65
C GLY A 810 19.90 8.98 11.02
N ALA A 811 19.70 9.28 9.69
CA ALA A 811 19.94 10.60 9.00
C ALA A 811 18.81 11.38 8.18
N ARG A 812 18.04 12.39 8.68
CA ARG A 812 16.64 12.85 8.34
C ARG A 812 16.36 12.87 6.87
N VAL A 813 15.19 12.48 6.25
CA VAL A 813 14.81 12.36 4.74
C VAL A 813 13.89 13.51 4.16
N SER A 814 13.92 13.97 2.86
CA SER A 814 13.31 15.25 2.29
C SER A 814 12.72 15.46 0.83
N SER A 815 12.70 16.69 0.21
CA SER A 815 11.98 17.23 -1.02
C SER A 815 12.65 17.55 -2.42
N ALA A 816 13.97 17.68 -2.72
CA ALA A 816 14.63 17.55 -4.08
C ALA A 816 16.20 17.40 -4.17
N GLY A 817 16.88 16.27 -3.80
CA GLY A 817 18.34 16.34 -3.40
C GLY A 817 19.05 15.30 -2.44
N VAL A 818 19.25 15.48 -1.12
CA VAL A 818 20.41 16.18 -0.52
C VAL A 818 20.69 15.80 0.98
N LEU A 819 20.71 14.50 1.38
CA LEU A 819 21.10 13.81 2.69
C LEU A 819 20.88 14.46 4.10
N LEU A 820 20.91 13.85 5.34
CA LEU A 820 20.67 14.66 6.59
C LEU A 820 20.73 14.33 8.15
N ASP A 821 21.26 13.29 8.82
CA ASP A 821 21.58 13.42 10.29
C ASP A 821 22.88 12.83 10.85
N THR A 822 23.78 12.36 10.01
CA THR A 822 25.14 11.91 10.35
C THR A 822 25.34 10.82 11.33
N SER A 823 24.82 10.99 12.52
CA SER A 823 25.69 10.66 13.61
C SER A 823 25.30 9.36 14.26
N GLY A 824 24.13 8.87 13.89
CA GLY A 824 23.24 8.17 14.74
C GLY A 824 22.05 9.08 14.99
N ILE A 825 21.39 8.89 16.15
CA ILE A 825 20.60 9.86 16.98
C ILE A 825 19.94 9.06 18.14
N ALA A 826 20.05 9.38 19.46
CA ALA A 826 19.64 8.48 20.61
C ALA A 826 18.49 8.91 21.59
N ILE A 827 17.20 8.53 21.47
CA ILE A 827 16.15 8.63 22.49
C ILE A 827 16.28 7.47 23.51
N SER A 828 17.45 6.84 23.73
CA SER A 828 17.61 5.97 24.91
C SER A 828 18.95 5.95 25.64
N ALA A 829 20.03 5.56 24.95
CA ALA A 829 21.27 4.96 25.45
C ALA A 829 21.20 4.28 26.85
N GLY A 830 20.06 3.64 27.16
CA GLY A 830 19.64 3.28 28.51
C GLY A 830 19.87 1.84 28.92
N SER A 831 19.25 0.84 28.26
CA SER A 831 19.34 -0.55 28.75
C SER A 831 19.05 -1.76 27.86
N SER A 832 17.87 -1.98 27.26
CA SER A 832 17.22 -3.31 27.35
C SER A 832 17.05 -4.26 26.14
N ALA A 833 15.84 -4.38 25.53
CA ALA A 833 15.38 -5.12 24.33
C ALA A 833 14.11 -4.43 23.71
N GLU A 834 13.81 -4.32 22.40
CA GLU A 834 12.71 -3.54 21.73
C GLU A 834 13.06 -3.47 20.19
N TYR A 835 12.42 -4.09 19.15
CA TYR A 835 13.04 -4.16 17.77
C TYR A 835 12.31 -3.47 16.46
N ASN A 836 12.29 -3.83 15.10
CA ASN A 836 11.27 -4.17 13.93
C ASN A 836 10.70 -3.53 12.45
N PRO A 837 10.77 -2.30 11.70
CA PRO A 837 10.24 -0.51 12.33
C PRO A 837 8.74 -0.12 11.74
N ALA A 838 8.13 1.15 11.61
CA ALA A 838 7.07 1.76 10.60
C ALA A 838 6.52 3.30 10.78
N VAL A 839 5.49 3.91 10.04
CA VAL A 839 5.34 5.45 9.78
C VAL A 839 4.37 6.45 8.96
N THR A 840 4.12 7.77 9.33
CA THR A 840 2.87 8.49 8.80
C THR A 840 2.42 10.06 8.99
N HIS A 841 1.99 10.92 7.98
CA HIS A 841 1.95 12.46 8.01
C HIS A 841 0.73 13.49 8.11
N ASN A 842 0.96 14.68 8.76
CA ASN A 842 0.16 15.94 8.89
C ASN A 842 0.77 17.31 8.45
N GLY A 843 2.02 17.71 8.75
CA GLY A 843 2.45 19.09 8.39
C GLY A 843 3.36 19.92 9.31
N MET A 844 3.59 19.55 10.58
CA MET A 844 4.49 20.31 11.48
C MET A 844 5.64 19.47 12.05
N HIS A 845 5.33 18.31 12.62
CA HIS A 845 6.24 17.39 13.32
C HIS A 845 6.06 15.89 12.91
N PHE A 846 6.57 14.89 13.63
CA PHE A 846 6.63 13.43 13.29
C PHE A 846 5.82 12.55 14.37
N LEU A 847 6.06 11.27 14.77
CA LEU A 847 5.49 10.54 15.98
C LEU A 847 6.29 9.32 16.73
N VAL A 848 7.49 9.31 17.41
CA VAL A 848 8.47 8.11 17.60
C VAL A 848 7.92 7.01 18.49
N VAL A 849 8.14 5.72 18.16
CA VAL A 849 7.46 4.54 18.74
C VAL A 849 8.17 3.15 18.74
N TRP A 850 7.86 2.24 19.71
CA TRP A 850 8.84 1.23 20.21
C TRP A 850 8.43 0.14 21.28
N GLU A 851 9.29 -0.73 21.88
CA GLU A 851 8.99 -1.75 22.98
C GLU A 851 10.08 -2.32 24.00
N ASP A 852 10.54 -3.61 24.11
CA ASP A 852 10.73 -4.25 25.47
C ASP A 852 11.83 -5.28 26.06
N TRP A 853 12.73 -4.85 27.02
CA TRP A 853 13.24 -5.67 28.21
C TRP A 853 13.30 -5.04 29.65
N ARG A 854 13.45 -3.72 29.87
CA ARG A 854 13.78 -3.07 31.20
C ARG A 854 12.72 -3.24 32.29
N SER A 855 11.48 -3.68 32.00
CA SER A 855 10.45 -3.89 33.04
C SER A 855 10.14 -5.37 33.38
N GLY A 856 10.45 -6.36 32.54
CA GLY A 856 10.13 -7.80 32.70
C GLY A 856 8.75 -8.30 32.21
N PRO A 857 7.67 -7.50 32.23
CA PRO A 857 6.42 -7.79 31.51
C PRO A 857 5.76 -6.57 30.79
N VAL A 858 5.22 -6.77 29.58
CA VAL A 858 5.71 -6.00 28.39
C VAL A 858 4.87 -4.87 27.76
N ASP A 859 5.46 -3.97 26.98
CA ASP A 859 5.27 -2.52 26.94
C ASP A 859 5.72 -1.92 25.57
N ILE A 860 5.35 -0.66 25.24
CA ILE A 860 5.35 -0.15 23.83
C ILE A 860 5.49 1.41 23.56
N TYR A 861 6.03 2.19 24.50
CA TYR A 861 5.74 3.63 24.83
C TYR A 861 5.79 4.79 23.77
N GLY A 862 5.55 6.06 24.21
CA GLY A 862 5.34 7.26 23.34
C GLY A 862 5.27 8.73 23.86
N ALA A 863 5.09 9.75 22.96
CA ALA A 863 4.85 11.23 23.19
C ALA A 863 4.51 12.26 21.98
N ARG A 864 4.98 13.58 21.92
CA ARG A 864 4.77 14.88 21.06
C ARG A 864 5.88 15.96 20.56
N LEU A 865 6.84 15.85 19.55
CA LEU A 865 7.78 16.96 19.06
C LEU A 865 7.97 17.44 17.59
N ASP A 866 7.77 18.77 17.50
CA ASP A 866 8.43 19.87 16.76
C ASP A 866 8.73 19.84 15.24
N SER A 867 8.91 21.03 14.66
CA SER A 867 9.50 21.13 13.32
C SER A 867 11.00 20.90 13.40
N THR A 868 11.65 21.21 14.53
CA THR A 868 13.09 21.08 14.60
C THR A 868 13.51 19.65 14.35
N GLY A 869 13.14 18.68 15.18
CA GLY A 869 13.56 17.30 15.31
C GLY A 869 14.37 17.10 16.58
N ALA A 870 13.83 17.47 17.74
CA ALA A 870 14.60 17.65 18.98
C ALA A 870 13.96 17.07 20.26
N VAL A 871 14.70 16.74 21.36
CA VAL A 871 14.22 15.91 22.53
C VAL A 871 14.71 16.26 24.00
N LEU A 872 14.08 16.82 25.10
CA LEU A 872 12.85 17.58 25.59
C LEU A 872 12.39 17.32 27.10
N ASP A 873 11.23 16.70 27.45
CA ASP A 873 10.56 16.64 28.83
C ASP A 873 10.86 15.47 29.85
N THR A 874 10.34 14.22 29.70
CA THR A 874 10.59 12.98 30.55
C THR A 874 11.13 11.68 29.85
N SER A 875 10.69 10.41 30.02
CA SER A 875 11.57 9.21 29.74
C SER A 875 10.85 7.85 29.59
N GLY A 876 10.16 7.65 28.49
CA GLY A 876 8.95 6.86 28.53
C GLY A 876 7.86 7.49 29.40
N ILE A 877 7.32 6.73 30.40
CA ILE A 877 6.07 6.96 31.24
C ILE A 877 4.71 6.43 30.45
N LEU A 878 3.17 4.72 30.69
CA LEU A 878 1.97 3.87 30.22
C LEU A 878 1.10 4.05 28.93
N ILE A 879 0.85 3.05 28.06
CA ILE A 879 -0.40 2.83 27.24
C ILE A 879 -0.79 1.33 27.17
N SER A 880 0.17 0.40 27.04
CA SER A 880 0.00 -1.07 26.93
C SER A 880 1.12 -1.90 27.57
N HIS A 881 1.48 -1.54 28.79
CA HIS A 881 2.40 -2.33 29.59
C HIS A 881 1.74 -3.66 29.96
N GLY A 882 2.56 -4.61 30.38
CA GLY A 882 2.15 -5.99 30.56
C GLY A 882 2.37 -6.40 32.00
N THR A 883 2.06 -7.67 32.30
CA THR A 883 2.29 -8.20 33.66
C THR A 883 2.94 -9.59 33.73
N SER A 884 3.16 -10.27 32.59
CA SER A 884 4.11 -11.40 32.55
C SER A 884 4.73 -11.66 31.17
N GLN A 885 5.77 -12.49 31.16
CA GLN A 885 6.37 -13.22 30.03
C GLN A 885 5.39 -13.99 29.11
N ALA A 886 4.09 -14.08 29.43
CA ALA A 886 3.04 -14.68 28.59
C ALA A 886 1.85 -13.73 28.32
N LEU A 887 1.94 -12.50 28.82
CA LEU A 887 1.04 -11.38 28.54
C LEU A 887 1.93 -10.29 27.92
N ARG A 888 2.58 -10.68 26.80
CA ARG A 888 3.59 -9.91 26.07
C ARG A 888 3.01 -9.41 24.71
N ARG A 889 3.74 -9.06 23.61
CA ARG A 889 3.26 -8.03 22.62
C ARG A 889 3.88 -7.87 21.16
N GLU A 890 4.24 -8.82 20.30
CA GLU A 890 5.01 -8.61 19.02
C GLU A 890 4.47 -7.59 17.84
N HIS A 891 4.98 -7.54 16.58
CA HIS A 891 4.47 -7.04 15.24
C HIS A 891 4.41 -5.53 14.62
N PRO A 892 4.29 -4.35 15.35
CA PRO A 892 3.89 -2.89 15.04
C PRO A 892 3.48 -2.12 13.74
N THR A 893 2.47 -1.17 13.73
CA THR A 893 2.21 -0.12 12.64
C THR A 893 1.26 1.13 12.91
N ALA A 894 1.31 2.25 12.12
CA ALA A 894 0.91 3.67 12.48
C ALA A 894 0.35 4.63 11.41
N VAL A 895 -0.66 5.46 11.77
CA VAL A 895 -1.16 6.65 11.00
C VAL A 895 -1.29 8.01 11.77
N TYR A 896 -1.91 9.07 11.24
CA TYR A 896 -2.46 10.31 11.87
C TYR A 896 -3.74 10.79 11.08
N ASP A 897 -4.59 11.85 11.33
CA ASP A 897 -5.81 12.21 10.49
C ASP A 897 -6.35 13.63 10.25
N GLY A 898 -6.38 14.52 11.22
CA GLY A 898 -7.46 15.52 11.31
C GLY A 898 -7.92 15.82 12.75
N ASP A 899 -8.28 14.81 13.57
CA ASP A 899 -8.33 14.88 15.05
C ASP A 899 -8.18 13.60 15.97
N THR A 900 -8.12 12.31 15.58
CA THR A 900 -7.96 11.08 16.48
C THR A 900 -6.57 10.17 16.53
N PHE A 901 -5.21 9.97 16.69
CA PHE A 901 -4.23 8.83 16.59
C PHE A 901 -3.54 8.27 17.86
N VAL A 902 -3.27 6.97 18.07
CA VAL A 902 -3.00 5.81 17.19
C VAL A 902 -1.69 5.86 16.39
N VAL A 903 -1.30 4.83 15.63
CA VAL A 903 -0.29 3.82 16.03
C VAL A 903 -0.98 2.69 16.75
N ALA A 904 -0.58 1.43 16.64
CA ALA A 904 -1.55 0.35 16.85
C ALA A 904 -0.86 -1.09 16.88
N TRP A 905 -1.34 -2.25 17.47
CA TRP A 905 -0.94 -3.39 18.47
C TRP A 905 -1.22 -4.90 18.11
N GLN A 906 -0.68 -5.92 18.86
CA GLN A 906 -1.19 -7.34 19.09
C GLN A 906 -0.83 -7.99 20.42
N ASP A 907 -1.78 -8.66 21.07
CA ASP A 907 -1.73 -8.80 22.52
C ASP A 907 -2.32 -10.08 23.07
N TYR A 908 -1.44 -11.02 23.39
CA TYR A 908 -1.73 -12.22 24.16
C TYR A 908 -1.99 -11.90 25.65
N ARG A 909 -2.57 -10.74 26.00
CA ARG A 909 -3.18 -10.46 27.33
C ARG A 909 -4.32 -11.42 27.67
N ALA A 910 -4.83 -12.14 26.69
CA ALA A 910 -5.68 -13.32 26.87
C ALA A 910 -4.97 -14.46 27.63
N GLY A 911 -3.64 -14.57 27.51
CA GLY A 911 -2.82 -15.61 28.14
C GLY A 911 -3.05 -17.02 27.59
N THR A 912 -3.73 -17.15 26.45
CA THR A 912 -4.13 -18.44 25.83
C THR A 912 -3.02 -19.10 25.03
N GLY A 913 -1.89 -18.40 24.82
CA GLY A 913 -0.94 -18.74 23.75
C GLY A 913 -1.38 -18.21 22.38
N LEU A 914 -2.45 -17.41 22.36
CA LEU A 914 -3.01 -16.62 21.25
C LEU A 914 -3.34 -15.17 21.79
N SER A 915 -3.41 -14.17 20.92
CA SER A 915 -3.65 -12.70 21.11
C SER A 915 -5.12 -12.17 21.01
N ASP A 916 -5.40 -10.88 21.29
CA ASP A 916 -6.75 -10.21 21.15
C ASP A 916 -6.71 -8.70 20.79
N ILE A 917 -7.50 -8.14 19.83
CA ILE A 917 -7.41 -6.76 19.21
C ILE A 917 -7.84 -5.50 20.06
N TYR A 918 -7.06 -4.39 20.13
CA TYR A 918 -7.40 -3.11 20.78
C TYR A 918 -7.37 -1.83 19.85
N GLY A 919 -7.47 -0.60 20.38
CA GLY A 919 -7.04 0.73 19.91
C GLY A 919 -6.64 1.69 21.07
N ALA A 920 -5.90 2.81 20.94
CA ALA A 920 -5.62 3.72 22.08
C ALA A 920 -5.13 5.17 21.78
N ARG A 921 -5.68 6.16 22.46
CA ARG A 921 -5.46 7.58 22.17
C ARG A 921 -4.17 8.23 22.65
N VAL A 922 -3.60 9.14 21.85
CA VAL A 922 -2.59 10.13 22.24
C VAL A 922 -2.78 11.43 21.43
N ASP A 923 -2.49 12.63 21.98
CA ASP A 923 -2.66 13.91 21.25
C ASP A 923 -1.41 14.64 20.76
N ALA A 924 -1.61 15.56 19.80
CA ALA A 924 -0.62 16.40 19.11
C ALA A 924 0.22 17.32 20.03
N THR A 925 -0.24 17.51 21.26
CA THR A 925 0.43 18.19 22.36
C THR A 925 0.71 17.26 23.52
N GLY A 926 0.40 15.98 23.40
CA GLY A 926 -0.20 15.27 24.53
C GLY A 926 0.72 14.95 25.73
N VAL A 927 0.31 14.21 26.73
CA VAL A 927 -0.94 13.47 26.96
C VAL A 927 -1.20 12.26 26.05
N LEU A 928 -1.39 11.13 26.72
CA LEU A 928 -2.08 9.95 26.23
C LEU A 928 -3.51 10.07 26.72
N VAL A 929 -4.44 9.67 25.88
CA VAL A 929 -5.86 9.94 26.04
C VAL A 929 -6.69 8.64 26.25
N ASP A 930 -6.23 7.45 25.82
CA ASP A 930 -6.81 6.15 26.26
C ASP A 930 -5.77 5.28 27.00
N THR A 931 -5.66 5.43 28.31
CA THR A 931 -4.60 4.83 29.14
C THR A 931 -4.64 3.30 29.32
N LEU A 932 -5.48 2.58 28.57
CA LEU A 932 -5.71 1.12 28.67
C LEU A 932 -5.73 0.39 27.32
N GLY A 933 -5.89 1.17 26.25
CA GLY A 933 -6.52 0.74 25.00
C GLY A 933 -7.98 0.26 25.10
N PHE A 934 -8.61 -0.02 23.96
CA PHE A 934 -10.03 -0.36 23.79
C PHE A 934 -10.22 -1.41 22.68
N ALA A 935 -11.07 -2.43 22.74
CA ALA A 935 -11.00 -3.49 21.72
C ALA A 935 -11.25 -3.01 20.26
N ILE A 936 -10.29 -3.14 19.30
CA ILE A 936 -10.69 -3.32 17.90
C ILE A 936 -11.28 -4.75 17.78
N ALA A 937 -10.97 -5.73 18.66
CA ALA A 937 -11.53 -7.11 18.67
C ALA A 937 -11.08 -8.01 19.84
N ALA A 938 -11.57 -9.24 19.85
CA ALA A 938 -11.00 -10.36 20.58
C ALA A 938 -11.49 -11.64 19.91
N GLY A 939 -10.61 -12.63 19.74
CA GLY A 939 -10.77 -13.75 18.81
C GLY A 939 -10.62 -15.12 19.46
N PRO A 940 -11.45 -16.13 19.10
CA PRO A 940 -11.26 -17.51 19.56
C PRO A 940 -10.21 -18.25 18.74
N ASP A 941 -10.05 -17.85 17.49
CA ASP A 941 -9.02 -18.36 16.60
C ASP A 941 -7.70 -17.69 16.98
N ALA A 942 -6.58 -18.35 16.66
CA ALA A 942 -5.40 -17.58 16.27
C ALA A 942 -5.90 -16.60 15.18
N GLU A 943 -5.59 -15.31 15.07
CA GLU A 943 -6.21 -14.42 14.08
C GLU A 943 -5.20 -13.40 13.52
N SER A 944 -5.37 -12.89 12.29
CA SER A 944 -4.32 -12.18 11.52
C SER A 944 -4.63 -10.67 11.23
N ALA A 945 -4.00 -9.99 10.28
CA ALA A 945 -3.18 -8.78 10.44
C ALA A 945 -3.80 -7.36 10.32
N PRO A 946 -3.00 -6.25 10.24
CA PRO A 946 -3.47 -4.84 10.17
C PRO A 946 -2.85 -3.84 9.14
N VAL A 947 -3.69 -3.13 8.41
CA VAL A 947 -3.26 -2.27 7.29
C VAL A 947 -3.91 -0.91 7.45
N LEU A 948 -3.36 -0.08 8.34
CA LEU A 948 -3.87 1.27 8.58
C LEU A 948 -3.63 2.24 7.42
N VAL A 949 -4.48 2.24 6.41
CA VAL A 949 -4.44 3.30 5.40
C VAL A 949 -4.87 4.67 5.95
N SER A 950 -5.26 5.59 5.07
CA SER A 950 -5.94 6.87 5.33
C SER A 950 -6.91 7.19 4.22
N MET A 951 -8.03 7.82 4.58
CA MET A 951 -9.05 8.34 3.66
C MET A 951 -9.76 9.60 4.21
N GLY A 952 -9.05 10.43 4.97
CA GLY A 952 -9.51 11.73 5.49
C GLY A 952 -10.57 11.76 6.61
N GLY A 953 -10.45 12.76 7.50
CA GLY A 953 -11.56 13.31 8.29
C GLY A 953 -12.08 12.46 9.44
N GLN A 954 -11.26 12.26 10.48
CA GLN A 954 -11.56 11.53 11.73
C GLN A 954 -12.12 10.14 11.52
N SER A 955 -11.81 9.54 10.38
CA SER A 955 -12.38 8.27 9.96
C SER A 955 -11.29 7.25 9.76
N SER A 956 -11.68 5.98 9.58
CA SER A 956 -10.72 4.90 9.47
C SER A 956 -11.29 3.67 8.68
N LEU A 957 -10.82 2.44 8.89
CA LEU A 957 -11.49 1.13 8.69
C LEU A 957 -10.91 0.15 9.71
N ALA A 958 -11.71 -0.80 10.22
CA ALA A 958 -11.31 -1.81 11.20
C ALA A 958 -11.72 -3.13 10.68
N VAL A 959 -10.71 -3.94 10.50
CA VAL A 959 -10.76 -5.14 9.73
C VAL A 959 -9.43 -5.87 10.10
N TYR A 960 -9.40 -7.20 10.20
CA TYR A 960 -8.35 -8.11 10.70
C TYR A 960 -8.79 -9.58 10.56
N VAL A 961 -7.89 -10.56 10.52
CA VAL A 961 -8.16 -11.93 10.01
C VAL A 961 -8.51 -12.95 11.08
N SER A 962 -7.87 -14.12 11.04
CA SER A 962 -8.30 -15.42 11.56
C SER A 962 -7.33 -16.51 11.09
N SER A 963 -7.06 -17.50 11.93
CA SER A 963 -6.12 -18.63 11.86
C SER A 963 -6.65 -19.76 12.76
N GLN A 964 -7.32 -20.71 12.14
CA GLN A 964 -7.94 -21.81 12.87
C GLN A 964 -7.01 -23.04 12.83
N PHE A 965 -6.03 -23.08 13.75
CA PHE A 965 -5.15 -24.25 13.92
C PHE A 965 -5.94 -25.46 14.45
N THR A 966 -6.18 -26.48 13.63
CA THR A 966 -6.88 -27.71 14.06
C THR A 966 -6.12 -28.98 13.69
N ALA A 967 -6.43 -30.09 14.37
CA ALA A 967 -5.77 -31.38 14.15
C ALA A 967 -6.05 -32.05 12.78
N GLY A 968 -6.88 -31.42 11.93
CA GLY A 968 -7.17 -31.87 10.56
C GLY A 968 -6.67 -30.90 9.48
N THR A 969 -6.82 -29.60 9.70
CA THR A 969 -6.40 -28.51 8.78
C THR A 969 -6.01 -27.24 9.54
N ASN A 970 -5.18 -26.43 8.89
CA ASN A 970 -4.84 -25.05 9.24
C ASN A 970 -5.58 -24.12 8.22
N SER A 971 -6.40 -23.15 8.65
CA SER A 971 -7.54 -22.58 7.85
C SER A 971 -8.05 -21.17 8.34
N GLU A 972 -9.08 -20.43 7.84
CA GLU A 972 -9.94 -20.45 6.60
C GLU A 972 -10.84 -19.18 6.28
N ARG A 973 -11.14 -18.22 7.19
CA ARG A 973 -12.33 -17.29 7.08
C ARG A 973 -12.11 -15.88 7.67
N VAL A 974 -12.34 -14.76 6.94
CA VAL A 974 -11.62 -13.46 7.19
C VAL A 974 -12.47 -12.05 6.83
N GLN A 975 -13.68 -10.45 8.08
CA GLN A 975 -14.95 -10.23 9.04
C GLN A 975 -16.01 -9.01 8.83
N ALA A 976 -16.41 -8.11 9.82
CA ALA A 976 -17.46 -7.01 9.75
C ALA A 976 -17.41 -5.64 10.65
N ARG A 977 -16.48 -4.63 10.55
CA ARG A 977 -16.33 -3.34 11.37
C ARG A 977 -16.49 -2.00 10.62
N LEU A 978 -15.41 -1.51 9.95
CA LEU A 978 -14.96 -0.09 9.88
C LEU A 978 -14.50 0.52 11.22
N VAL A 979 -13.39 1.27 11.23
CA VAL A 979 -12.94 2.07 12.37
C VAL A 979 -13.61 3.46 12.16
N GLN A 980 -14.49 3.94 13.04
CA GLN A 980 -14.95 5.35 13.13
C GLN A 980 -15.33 5.77 14.58
N MET A 981 -15.07 7.01 15.01
CA MET A 981 -15.48 7.58 16.34
C MET A 981 -16.11 8.95 16.09
N PRO A 982 -17.04 9.34 16.97
CA PRO A 982 -17.86 10.54 16.80
C PRO A 982 -17.15 11.85 17.14
#